data_AF-A0A975XHB1-F1
#
_entry.id   AF-A0A975XHB1-F1
#
_cell.length_a   1.000
_cell.length_b   1.000
_cell.length_c   1.000
_cell.angle_alpha   90.00
_cell.angle_beta   90.00
_cell.angle_gamma   90.00
#
_symmetry.space_group_name_H-M   'P 1'
#
loop_
_entity.id
_entity.type
_entity.pdbx_description
1 polymer ?
#
loop_
_entity_poly.entity_id
_entity_poly.type
_entity_poly.pdbx_seq_one_letter_code
_entity_poly.pdbx_strand_id
1 'polypeptide(L)'
;MAAEDHGYGDEAGRIAHRRRQLCIAARTHEGERNWALALSGGGIRSATFCLGVMQALAGTDMPAGTTAATPDSGAPRTPAAGTAASAQTVPGLASLLAQFDYLSTVSGGGYLGAFFVSLFVPGRLRRGTGPVQAAADAYHTLQCEPPGRIHTSVSYAADPARGAVAWLRENGRYLSPTGAGDNLYAAALVARNWLAMHYVIGGALLVLLSLLALLLHGAASAWYGFGRYEMDLLHDARQAFNQGECAIWWSPLLWLPLATAVLGAVPPGLAYWLVYPRASEPQAPGRFFSPAPMVATLLGLLLLAAAHWSERIGALPLPAQLFAALGVLTWLGVLTCLVMLQGEPRTVTGYRVRATRALRTAVTLTLWLAALGVADTVARTTYLYAHAAGHPWGVALPASALGVLVWLVRYGARWLDEGRKGSAGTAWRALWARLPVSLLAGAAAAVLALLLYVLWSWLVLWVRWNGREPVDWLVYGTAYTGPALATLTVVALVLALVAGRFTGFLNLSTLQPFYAARLTRAYLGASNGERFAAPDPDPAADRRRRARLSVAEPVPGDQLSLNAYYDPHVLAPLHLINVTLNLTVDPAEQLVQRDRKGKPLCLAPGAGLAQPGAASAIAPDAYARFTVDGWQCCPDASWPSSGKLAQALTVGDWIAISGAAVSTGLGRATTLGTSLLLGLANLRLGTWWPSFPARYAHRGGREGERWRHPERATHPWLAAGVFRTQYYLGCELSARFHGTRRGWQYLSDGGHFDNTGVYELLRPGRDVALIVLCDCGADPDYRFGDLANLIRLARIDHGLELVVDTEAASHPVLSRVFGVPDDFGPGQPASAGAADKCAVLLDGYRTDPACAAPRARVCRIVLIKPRLVSWAPADVRHYGATHPAFPQEGTGDQFFDEAQWESYRALGHAIGKRVLGGEVGKALLA
;
A
#
# COMPACT_ATOMS: atom_id res chain seq x y z
N MET A 1 10.23 33.26 12.28
CA MET A 1 9.66 31.92 12.07
C MET A 1 9.43 31.32 13.43
N ALA A 2 8.17 31.22 13.90
CA ALA A 2 7.89 30.49 15.12
C ALA A 2 8.37 29.05 14.94
N ALA A 3 9.10 28.51 15.92
CA ALA A 3 9.55 27.13 15.90
C ALA A 3 8.31 26.23 15.78
N GLU A 4 8.13 25.59 14.63
CA GLU A 4 7.07 24.60 14.43
C GLU A 4 7.37 23.42 15.37
N ASP A 5 6.55 23.22 16.40
CA ASP A 5 6.71 22.12 17.35
C ASP A 5 6.46 20.78 16.65
N HIS A 6 7.53 20.03 16.40
CA HIS A 6 7.46 18.73 15.73
C HIS A 6 6.97 17.60 16.67
N GLY A 7 6.68 17.89 17.95
CA GLY A 7 6.16 16.95 18.94
C GLY A 7 7.22 16.01 19.54
N TYR A 8 8.51 16.23 19.27
CA TYR A 8 9.59 15.44 19.87
C TYR A 8 9.75 15.69 21.37
N GLY A 9 9.36 16.88 21.86
CA GLY A 9 9.36 17.20 23.30
C GLY A 9 8.44 16.27 24.10
N ASP A 10 7.27 15.92 23.53
CA ASP A 10 6.34 14.97 24.14
C ASP A 10 6.93 13.55 24.21
N GLU A 11 7.65 13.11 23.17
CA GLU A 11 8.33 11.81 23.15
C GLU A 11 9.41 11.75 24.24
N ALA A 12 10.27 12.77 24.31
CA ALA A 12 11.31 12.86 25.34
C ALA A 12 10.70 12.86 26.76
N GLY A 13 9.60 13.59 26.97
CA GLY A 13 8.87 13.59 28.24
C GLY A 13 8.33 12.22 28.64
N ARG A 14 7.76 11.47 27.69
CA ARG A 14 7.26 10.10 27.92
C ARG A 14 8.40 9.11 28.21
N ILE A 15 9.53 9.21 27.50
CA ILE A 15 10.72 8.38 27.77
C ILE A 15 11.23 8.64 29.18
N ALA A 16 11.41 9.91 29.55
CA ALA A 16 11.86 10.30 30.89
C ALA A 16 10.88 9.83 31.97
N HIS A 17 9.57 9.91 31.72
CA HIS A 17 8.55 9.38 32.63
C HIS A 17 8.68 7.87 32.81
N ARG A 18 8.76 7.10 31.72
CA ARG A 18 8.96 5.64 31.76
C ARG A 18 10.21 5.25 32.54
N ARG A 19 11.36 5.84 32.21
CA ARG A 19 12.64 5.50 32.86
C ARG A 19 12.61 5.78 34.36
N ARG A 20 11.99 6.89 34.78
CA ARG A 20 11.80 7.23 36.20
C ARG A 20 10.86 6.26 36.92
N GLN A 21 9.68 5.98 36.36
CA GLN A 21 8.69 5.09 36.99
C GLN A 21 9.18 3.64 37.11
N LEU A 22 10.01 3.20 36.16
CA LEU A 22 10.58 1.86 36.14
C LEU A 22 12.02 1.81 36.70
N CYS A 23 12.54 2.89 37.29
CA CYS A 23 13.90 2.95 37.86
C CYS A 23 15.00 2.39 36.91
N ILE A 24 14.90 2.68 35.60
CA ILE A 24 15.83 2.16 34.59
C ILE A 24 17.16 2.91 34.72
N ALA A 25 18.25 2.17 34.96
CA ALA A 25 19.57 2.74 35.19
C ALA A 25 20.06 3.62 34.01
N ALA A 26 20.78 4.70 34.32
CA ALA A 26 21.34 5.64 33.35
C ALA A 26 22.59 5.07 32.66
N ARG A 27 22.79 5.35 31.37
CA ARG A 27 23.92 4.81 30.58
C ARG A 27 25.18 5.65 30.80
N THR A 28 26.36 5.01 30.82
CA THR A 28 27.64 5.68 31.16
C THR A 28 28.40 6.29 29.98
N HIS A 29 28.33 5.69 28.77
CA HIS A 29 29.23 6.05 27.67
C HIS A 29 28.63 6.94 26.56
N GLU A 30 27.31 6.99 26.40
CA GLU A 30 26.65 7.77 25.33
C GLU A 30 25.81 8.96 25.85
N GLY A 31 25.89 9.28 27.15
CA GLY A 31 24.99 10.23 27.81
C GLY A 31 23.54 9.70 27.88
N GLU A 32 22.59 10.56 28.23
CA GLU A 32 21.14 10.23 28.30
C GLU A 32 20.49 10.05 26.90
N ARG A 33 21.27 9.85 25.84
CA ARG A 33 20.77 9.70 24.45
C ARG A 33 20.00 8.40 24.29
N ASN A 34 19.01 8.38 23.38
CA ASN A 34 18.04 7.29 23.29
C ASN A 34 18.59 6.05 22.55
N TRP A 35 18.09 4.86 22.92
CA TRP A 35 18.32 3.62 22.16
C TRP A 35 17.04 3.15 21.49
N ALA A 36 17.16 2.54 20.32
CA ALA A 36 16.02 2.07 19.55
C ALA A 36 16.17 0.62 19.05
N LEU A 37 15.06 -0.11 19.07
CA LEU A 37 14.93 -1.41 18.43
C LEU A 37 14.11 -1.23 17.15
N ALA A 38 14.64 -1.67 16.01
CA ALA A 38 13.97 -1.64 14.72
C ALA A 38 13.64 -3.07 14.27
N LEU A 39 12.36 -3.35 14.08
CA LEU A 39 11.86 -4.64 13.61
C LEU A 39 11.33 -4.47 12.18
N SER A 40 12.10 -4.98 11.22
CA SER A 40 11.80 -4.86 9.79
C SER A 40 10.58 -5.68 9.36
N GLY A 41 10.17 -5.48 8.10
CA GLY A 41 9.13 -6.28 7.48
C GLY A 41 9.54 -7.70 7.11
N GLY A 42 8.57 -8.49 6.65
CA GLY A 42 8.76 -9.91 6.34
C GLY A 42 7.58 -10.81 6.69
N GLY A 43 6.47 -10.24 7.16
CA GLY A 43 5.30 -10.97 7.68
C GLY A 43 5.63 -11.82 8.90
N ILE A 44 4.96 -12.97 9.04
CA ILE A 44 5.14 -13.87 10.19
C ILE A 44 6.60 -14.27 10.43
N ARG A 45 7.40 -14.49 9.37
CA ARG A 45 8.83 -14.78 9.48
C ARG A 45 9.56 -13.75 10.34
N SER A 46 9.38 -12.46 10.00
CA SER A 46 10.01 -11.36 10.72
C SER A 46 9.52 -11.33 12.17
N ALA A 47 8.21 -11.45 12.39
CA ALA A 47 7.64 -11.45 13.73
C ALA A 47 8.22 -12.56 14.61
N THR A 48 8.37 -13.78 14.09
CA THR A 48 8.86 -14.93 14.84
C THR A 48 10.37 -14.88 15.09
N PHE A 49 11.16 -14.47 14.10
CA PHE A 49 12.61 -14.28 14.28
C PHE A 49 12.89 -13.15 15.30
N CYS A 50 12.21 -12.01 15.16
CA CYS A 50 12.34 -10.88 16.07
C CYS A 50 11.91 -11.24 17.50
N LEU A 51 10.92 -12.13 17.67
CA LEU A 51 10.53 -12.63 18.99
C LEU A 51 11.72 -13.31 19.66
N GLY A 52 12.41 -14.20 18.93
CA GLY A 52 13.62 -14.85 19.43
C GLY A 52 14.70 -13.84 19.86
N VAL A 53 14.99 -12.84 19.01
CA VAL A 53 15.98 -11.78 19.32
C VAL A 53 15.57 -10.98 20.56
N MET A 54 14.29 -10.61 20.68
CA MET A 54 13.77 -9.90 21.84
C MET A 54 13.80 -10.75 23.13
N GLN A 55 13.55 -12.05 23.03
CA GLN A 55 13.72 -12.97 24.16
C GLN A 55 15.19 -13.05 24.59
N ALA A 56 16.13 -13.04 23.65
CA ALA A 56 17.55 -12.99 23.98
C ALA A 56 17.96 -11.68 24.66
N LEU A 57 17.43 -10.55 24.20
CA LEU A 57 17.60 -9.23 24.84
C LEU A 57 17.01 -9.20 26.26
N ALA A 58 15.84 -9.81 26.46
CA ALA A 58 15.18 -9.89 27.76
C ALA A 58 15.91 -10.80 28.75
N GLY A 59 16.63 -11.81 28.27
CA GLY A 59 17.47 -12.72 29.06
C GLY A 59 18.92 -12.29 29.22
N THR A 60 19.33 -11.13 28.67
CA THR A 60 20.70 -10.61 28.77
C THR A 60 20.74 -9.45 29.76
N ASP A 61 21.59 -9.51 30.77
CA ASP A 61 21.81 -8.42 31.72
C ASP A 61 22.66 -7.30 31.12
N MET A 62 22.50 -6.08 31.64
CA MET A 62 23.37 -4.97 31.29
C MET A 62 24.84 -5.23 31.70
N PRO A 63 25.83 -4.88 30.85
CA PRO A 63 27.24 -4.96 31.22
C PRO A 63 27.53 -4.16 32.51
N ALA A 64 28.30 -4.75 33.43
CA ALA A 64 28.64 -4.16 34.72
C ALA A 64 29.48 -2.87 34.55
N GLY A 65 28.79 -1.74 34.51
CA GLY A 65 29.35 -0.38 34.52
C GLY A 65 28.32 0.69 34.87
N THR A 66 27.07 0.30 35.14
CA THR A 66 25.95 1.19 35.43
C THR A 66 25.80 1.36 36.93
N THR A 67 26.10 2.55 37.48
CA THR A 67 25.81 2.84 38.88
C THR A 67 24.30 2.85 39.08
N ALA A 68 23.78 1.89 39.85
CA ALA A 68 22.42 1.99 40.38
C ALA A 68 22.31 3.33 41.11
N ALA A 69 21.32 4.14 40.74
CA ALA A 69 21.10 5.44 41.35
C ALA A 69 20.90 5.25 42.86
N THR A 70 21.87 5.71 43.65
CA THR A 70 21.73 5.88 45.09
C THR A 70 20.60 6.88 45.31
N PRO A 71 19.57 6.57 46.13
CA PRO A 71 18.57 7.58 46.46
C PRO A 71 19.27 8.73 47.21
N ASP A 72 19.10 9.95 46.72
CA ASP A 72 19.66 11.18 47.27
C ASP A 72 19.50 11.23 48.80
N SER A 73 20.61 11.15 49.52
CA SER A 73 20.69 11.46 50.94
C SER A 73 20.73 12.98 51.11
N GLY A 74 19.56 13.62 51.13
CA GLY A 74 19.41 15.05 51.35
C GLY A 74 18.12 15.41 52.08
N ALA A 75 18.27 15.80 53.35
CA ALA A 75 17.30 16.37 54.30
C ALA A 75 16.40 15.39 55.11
N PRO A 76 16.40 15.48 56.46
CA PRO A 76 15.58 14.65 57.32
C PRO A 76 14.13 15.13 57.32
N ARG A 77 13.21 14.27 56.85
CA ARG A 77 11.78 14.38 57.18
C ARG A 77 11.39 13.14 57.99
N THR A 78 10.85 13.41 59.16
CA THR A 78 10.36 12.49 60.18
C THR A 78 9.41 11.42 59.57
N PRO A 79 9.55 10.13 59.92
CA PRO A 79 8.68 9.09 59.40
C PRO A 79 7.34 9.06 60.16
N ALA A 80 6.23 9.26 59.45
CA ALA A 80 4.94 8.79 59.93
C ALA A 80 4.84 7.29 59.60
N ALA A 81 4.54 6.50 60.63
CA ALA A 81 4.42 5.05 60.56
C ALA A 81 3.33 4.62 59.57
N GLY A 82 3.72 3.80 58.58
CA GLY A 82 2.80 3.21 57.61
C GLY A 82 3.54 2.30 56.64
N THR A 83 3.57 1.01 56.96
CA THR A 83 3.88 -0.14 56.08
C THR A 83 5.10 -0.01 55.15
N ALA A 84 6.21 -0.61 55.59
CA ALA A 84 7.33 -0.97 54.73
C ALA A 84 6.87 -1.97 53.65
N ALA A 85 6.48 -1.47 52.49
CA ALA A 85 6.45 -2.26 51.27
C ALA A 85 7.90 -2.45 50.82
N SER A 86 8.40 -3.68 50.90
CA SER A 86 9.65 -4.10 50.27
C SER A 86 9.69 -3.55 48.85
N ALA A 87 10.78 -2.89 48.46
CA ALA A 87 11.06 -2.57 47.07
C ALA A 87 11.14 -3.90 46.29
N GLN A 88 10.01 -4.36 45.74
CA GLN A 88 9.95 -5.52 44.88
C GLN A 88 10.74 -5.18 43.63
N THR A 89 11.96 -5.70 43.51
CA THR A 89 12.70 -5.74 42.26
C THR A 89 11.81 -6.40 41.21
N VAL A 90 11.28 -5.57 40.32
CA VAL A 90 10.41 -6.01 39.25
C VAL A 90 11.22 -6.90 38.30
N PRO A 91 10.81 -8.16 38.06
CA PRO A 91 11.52 -9.08 37.17
C PRO A 91 11.70 -8.47 35.77
N GLY A 92 12.92 -8.56 35.23
CA GLY A 92 13.24 -8.14 33.85
C GLY A 92 13.64 -6.69 33.63
N LEU A 93 13.57 -5.81 34.64
CA LEU A 93 14.05 -4.42 34.51
C LEU A 93 15.58 -4.28 34.40
N ALA A 94 16.33 -5.29 34.86
CA ALA A 94 17.79 -5.35 34.70
C ALA A 94 18.22 -5.80 33.28
N SER A 95 17.28 -6.23 32.44
CA SER A 95 17.57 -6.73 31.10
C SER A 95 18.01 -5.61 30.15
N LEU A 96 18.81 -5.99 29.16
CA LEU A 96 19.20 -5.13 28.06
C LEU A 96 17.98 -4.64 27.27
N LEU A 97 16.91 -5.45 27.17
CA LEU A 97 15.68 -5.03 26.51
C LEU A 97 15.02 -3.81 27.18
N ALA A 98 15.02 -3.75 28.51
CA ALA A 98 14.41 -2.64 29.24
C ALA A 98 15.09 -1.30 28.93
N GLN A 99 16.36 -1.31 28.50
CA GLN A 99 17.07 -0.10 28.13
C GLN A 99 16.47 0.58 26.91
N PHE A 100 15.92 -0.12 25.92
CA PHE A 100 15.45 0.51 24.69
C PHE A 100 14.29 1.49 24.94
N ASP A 101 14.39 2.70 24.38
CA ASP A 101 13.44 3.79 24.58
C ASP A 101 12.44 3.86 23.42
N TYR A 102 12.87 3.50 22.21
CA TYR A 102 12.05 3.42 21.00
C TYR A 102 11.93 1.99 20.49
N LEU A 103 10.75 1.68 19.96
CA LEU A 103 10.49 0.49 19.17
C LEU A 103 9.94 0.95 17.81
N SER A 104 10.66 0.77 16.73
CA SER A 104 10.20 1.13 15.39
C SER A 104 9.91 -0.13 14.58
N THR A 105 8.73 -0.19 13.95
CA THR A 105 8.30 -1.41 13.29
C THR A 105 7.72 -1.16 11.90
N VAL A 106 7.88 -2.16 11.05
CA VAL A 106 7.33 -2.22 9.69
C VAL A 106 6.74 -3.60 9.47
N SER A 107 5.55 -3.68 8.86
CA SER A 107 4.97 -4.92 8.36
C SER A 107 4.95 -6.03 9.43
N GLY A 108 5.60 -7.17 9.18
CA GLY A 108 5.74 -8.27 10.13
C GLY A 108 6.29 -7.89 11.50
N GLY A 109 7.28 -6.98 11.56
CA GLY A 109 7.80 -6.44 12.81
C GLY A 109 6.72 -5.72 13.63
N GLY A 110 5.72 -5.13 12.96
CA GLY A 110 4.57 -4.49 13.59
C GLY A 110 3.66 -5.46 14.33
N TYR A 111 3.59 -6.73 13.89
CA TYR A 111 2.78 -7.75 14.55
C TYR A 111 3.33 -8.04 15.94
N LEU A 112 4.64 -8.26 16.01
CA LEU A 112 5.34 -8.50 17.27
C LEU A 112 5.42 -7.25 18.13
N GLY A 113 5.80 -6.10 17.56
CA GLY A 113 5.96 -4.88 18.34
C GLY A 113 4.65 -4.43 18.98
N ALA A 114 3.53 -4.63 18.28
CA ALA A 114 2.22 -4.38 18.85
C ALA A 114 1.83 -5.34 19.95
N PHE A 115 2.09 -6.65 19.78
CA PHE A 115 1.93 -7.63 20.86
C PHE A 115 2.73 -7.19 22.09
N PHE A 116 4.02 -6.90 21.93
CA PHE A 116 4.89 -6.53 23.04
C PHE A 116 4.40 -5.29 23.80
N VAL A 117 4.13 -4.19 23.09
CA VAL A 117 3.67 -2.93 23.70
C VAL A 117 2.28 -3.09 24.31
N SER A 118 1.40 -3.91 23.71
CA SER A 118 0.07 -4.14 24.26
C SER A 118 0.11 -4.82 25.64
N LEU A 119 1.16 -5.58 25.97
CA LEU A 119 1.33 -6.17 27.30
C LEU A 119 1.49 -5.11 28.42
N PHE A 120 1.97 -3.91 28.08
CA PHE A 120 2.11 -2.80 29.02
C PHE A 120 0.79 -2.07 29.32
N VAL A 121 -0.29 -2.39 28.61
CA VAL A 121 -1.61 -1.80 28.85
C VAL A 121 -2.15 -2.32 30.19
N PRO A 122 -2.40 -1.45 31.20
CA PRO A 122 -2.90 -1.87 32.51
C PRO A 122 -4.18 -2.69 32.40
N GLY A 123 -4.26 -3.79 33.15
CA GLY A 123 -5.44 -4.65 33.16
C GLY A 123 -5.58 -5.62 31.97
N ARG A 124 -4.68 -5.57 30.96
CA ARG A 124 -4.83 -6.34 29.72
C ARG A 124 -4.47 -7.83 29.89
N LEU A 125 -3.24 -8.14 30.28
CA LEU A 125 -2.79 -9.53 30.48
C LEU A 125 -3.34 -10.09 31.81
N ARG A 126 -3.32 -9.26 32.86
CA ARG A 126 -3.91 -9.56 34.17
C ARG A 126 -4.82 -8.42 34.59
N ARG A 127 -6.10 -8.72 34.84
CA ARG A 127 -7.09 -7.73 35.26
C ARG A 127 -6.70 -7.08 36.59
N GLY A 128 -6.93 -5.77 36.73
CA GLY A 128 -6.64 -5.01 37.95
C GLY A 128 -5.16 -4.63 38.17
N THR A 129 -4.28 -4.92 37.21
CA THR A 129 -2.87 -4.50 37.29
C THR A 129 -2.70 -3.01 37.02
N GLY A 130 -1.86 -2.35 37.81
CA GLY A 130 -1.39 -0.99 37.55
C GLY A 130 -0.26 -0.93 36.51
N PRO A 131 0.16 0.26 36.07
CA PRO A 131 1.16 0.44 35.01
C PRO A 131 2.52 -0.25 35.24
N VAL A 132 3.06 -0.16 36.46
CA VAL A 132 4.36 -0.76 36.80
C VAL A 132 4.29 -2.29 36.76
N GLN A 133 3.19 -2.86 37.25
CA GLN A 133 2.97 -4.32 37.20
C GLN A 133 2.75 -4.80 35.77
N ALA A 134 2.01 -4.05 34.94
CA ALA A 134 1.85 -4.39 33.52
C ALA A 134 3.20 -4.39 32.78
N ALA A 135 4.09 -3.43 33.09
CA ALA A 135 5.45 -3.42 32.56
C ALA A 135 6.28 -4.64 33.02
N ALA A 136 6.17 -5.02 34.30
CA ALA A 136 6.78 -6.24 34.84
C ALA A 136 6.38 -7.48 34.03
N ASP A 137 5.08 -7.62 33.83
CA ASP A 137 4.47 -8.75 33.14
C ASP A 137 4.90 -8.81 31.68
N ALA A 138 5.04 -7.65 31.03
CA ALA A 138 5.51 -7.54 29.66
C ALA A 138 6.95 -8.04 29.50
N TYR A 139 7.88 -7.63 30.37
CA TYR A 139 9.26 -8.14 30.32
C TYR A 139 9.34 -9.62 30.70
N HIS A 140 8.61 -10.06 31.74
CA HIS A 140 8.53 -11.46 32.13
C HIS A 140 8.03 -12.35 30.97
N THR A 141 7.05 -11.88 30.20
CA THR A 141 6.53 -12.60 29.02
C THR A 141 7.62 -12.87 27.99
N LEU A 142 8.55 -11.94 27.78
CA LEU A 142 9.68 -12.15 26.87
C LEU A 142 10.83 -12.97 27.48
N GLN A 143 10.84 -13.18 28.80
CA GLN A 143 11.79 -14.09 29.44
C GLN A 143 11.28 -15.53 29.46
N CYS A 144 9.98 -15.73 29.29
CA CYS A 144 9.37 -17.05 29.23
C CYS A 144 9.75 -17.77 27.92
N GLU A 145 10.24 -19.00 28.06
CA GLU A 145 10.22 -19.94 26.94
C GLU A 145 8.78 -20.38 26.65
N PRO A 146 8.43 -20.61 25.37
CA PRO A 146 7.11 -21.14 25.03
C PRO A 146 6.89 -22.47 25.79
N PRO A 147 5.84 -22.59 26.63
CA PRO A 147 5.54 -23.85 27.31
C PRO A 147 5.15 -24.94 26.30
N GLY A 148 4.73 -26.13 26.74
CA GLY A 148 4.08 -27.12 25.85
C GLY A 148 2.81 -26.57 25.18
N ARG A 149 2.16 -27.40 24.36
CA ARG A 149 0.91 -27.04 23.67
C ARG A 149 -0.16 -26.57 24.67
N ILE A 150 -0.89 -25.52 24.34
CA ILE A 150 -2.12 -25.06 25.00
C ILE A 150 -3.13 -26.20 24.91
N HIS A 151 -3.46 -26.73 26.06
CA HIS A 151 -4.51 -27.71 26.21
C HIS A 151 -5.67 -27.09 26.96
N THR A 152 -6.88 -27.52 26.62
CA THR A 152 -8.05 -27.27 27.45
C THR A 152 -7.91 -27.89 28.85
N SER A 153 -6.97 -28.81 29.10
CA SER A 153 -6.71 -29.28 30.47
C SER A 153 -5.83 -28.34 31.29
N VAL A 154 -5.09 -27.41 30.67
CA VAL A 154 -4.11 -26.55 31.34
C VAL A 154 -4.69 -25.16 31.56
N SER A 155 -4.57 -24.64 32.78
CA SER A 155 -4.95 -23.27 33.13
C SER A 155 -3.70 -22.40 33.16
N TYR A 156 -3.69 -21.34 32.33
CA TYR A 156 -2.65 -20.31 32.34
C TYR A 156 -3.02 -19.13 33.24
N ALA A 157 -4.08 -19.24 34.06
CA ALA A 157 -4.52 -18.14 34.92
C ALA A 157 -3.47 -17.74 35.97
N ALA A 158 -2.64 -18.68 36.43
CA ALA A 158 -1.58 -18.41 37.40
C ALA A 158 -0.40 -17.66 36.77
N ASP A 159 -0.08 -17.97 35.51
CA ASP A 159 0.98 -17.34 34.74
C ASP A 159 0.55 -17.14 33.27
N PRO A 160 -0.21 -16.07 33.00
CA PRO A 160 -0.74 -15.80 31.67
C PRO A 160 0.36 -15.42 30.67
N ALA A 161 1.55 -15.04 31.15
CA ALA A 161 2.71 -14.70 30.30
C ALA A 161 3.16 -15.93 29.48
N ARG A 162 3.19 -17.11 30.08
CA ARG A 162 3.47 -18.37 29.37
C ARG A 162 2.36 -18.72 28.36
N GLY A 163 1.10 -18.44 28.71
CA GLY A 163 -0.03 -18.62 27.81
C GLY A 163 0.07 -17.73 26.56
N ALA A 164 0.51 -16.48 26.73
CA ALA A 164 0.71 -15.53 25.64
C ALA A 164 1.74 -16.02 24.61
N VAL A 165 2.90 -16.51 25.05
CA VAL A 165 3.94 -17.03 24.13
C VAL A 165 3.49 -18.33 23.47
N ALA A 166 2.82 -19.22 24.21
CA ALA A 166 2.24 -20.45 23.65
C ALA A 166 1.23 -20.14 22.54
N TRP A 167 0.40 -19.11 22.75
CA TRP A 167 -0.61 -18.68 21.79
C TRP A 167 0.00 -18.23 20.47
N LEU A 168 1.10 -17.48 20.51
CA LEU A 168 1.80 -17.05 19.30
C LEU A 168 2.34 -18.23 18.50
N ARG A 169 2.87 -19.27 19.17
CA ARG A 169 3.37 -20.48 18.51
C ARG A 169 2.25 -21.25 17.82
N GLU A 170 1.14 -21.46 18.50
CA GLU A 170 0.02 -22.24 17.96
C GLU A 170 -0.74 -21.53 16.85
N ASN A 171 -0.78 -20.21 16.91
CA ASN A 171 -1.45 -19.39 15.93
C ASN A 171 -0.50 -18.91 14.82
N GLY A 172 0.58 -19.65 14.55
CA GLY A 172 1.45 -19.41 13.39
C GLY A 172 0.69 -19.50 12.06
N ARG A 173 -0.37 -20.31 11.98
CA ARG A 173 -1.29 -20.41 10.81
C ARG A 173 -2.53 -19.53 10.94
N TYR A 174 -2.40 -18.32 11.49
CA TYR A 174 -3.54 -17.45 11.83
C TYR A 174 -4.50 -17.13 10.67
N LEU A 175 -4.06 -17.18 9.41
CA LEU A 175 -4.93 -16.96 8.24
C LEU A 175 -5.87 -18.15 7.95
N SER A 176 -5.48 -19.37 8.31
CA SER A 176 -6.28 -20.59 8.11
C SER A 176 -6.04 -21.62 9.23
N PRO A 177 -6.41 -21.30 10.49
CA PRO A 177 -6.06 -22.10 11.66
C PRO A 177 -6.63 -23.53 11.64
N THR A 178 -7.82 -23.74 11.06
CA THR A 178 -8.49 -25.05 10.96
C THR A 178 -8.26 -25.75 9.61
N GLY A 179 -7.47 -25.15 8.71
CA GLY A 179 -7.19 -25.70 7.38
C GLY A 179 -8.34 -25.48 6.38
N ALA A 180 -8.91 -26.58 5.87
CA ALA A 180 -9.82 -26.55 4.72
C ALA A 180 -11.11 -25.73 4.95
N GLY A 181 -11.67 -25.73 6.16
CA GLY A 181 -12.86 -24.95 6.51
C GLY A 181 -12.62 -23.43 6.42
N ASP A 182 -11.49 -22.95 6.96
CA ASP A 182 -11.11 -21.53 6.85
C ASP A 182 -10.78 -21.15 5.40
N ASN A 183 -10.24 -22.06 4.60
CA ASN A 183 -9.99 -21.81 3.18
C ASN A 183 -11.30 -21.58 2.41
N LEU A 184 -12.37 -22.32 2.74
CA LEU A 184 -13.70 -22.08 2.17
C LEU A 184 -14.28 -20.73 2.63
N TYR A 185 -14.12 -20.37 3.91
CA TYR A 185 -14.51 -19.05 4.42
C TYR A 185 -13.79 -17.92 3.67
N ALA A 186 -12.47 -18.03 3.51
CA ALA A 186 -11.67 -17.06 2.78
C ALA A 186 -12.09 -16.99 1.30
N ALA A 187 -12.34 -18.14 0.64
CA ALA A 187 -12.84 -18.18 -0.73
C ALA A 187 -14.21 -17.50 -0.87
N ALA A 188 -15.14 -17.75 0.06
CA ALA A 188 -16.45 -17.12 0.09
C ALA A 188 -16.35 -15.59 0.30
N LEU A 189 -15.49 -15.14 1.21
CA LEU A 189 -15.21 -13.72 1.44
C LEU A 189 -14.67 -13.05 0.17
N VAL A 190 -13.67 -13.68 -0.46
CA VAL A 190 -13.04 -13.18 -1.67
C VAL A 190 -14.06 -13.11 -2.81
N ALA A 191 -14.88 -14.14 -3.00
CA ALA A 191 -15.95 -14.17 -3.99
C ALA A 191 -17.00 -13.07 -3.74
N ARG A 192 -17.46 -12.92 -2.49
CA ARG A 192 -18.39 -11.86 -2.06
C ARG A 192 -17.85 -10.48 -2.40
N ASN A 193 -16.61 -10.20 -2.01
CA ASN A 193 -15.99 -8.89 -2.23
C ASN A 193 -15.75 -8.62 -3.73
N TRP A 194 -15.41 -9.65 -4.49
CA TRP A 194 -15.25 -9.57 -5.94
C TRP A 194 -16.57 -9.28 -6.66
N LEU A 195 -17.68 -9.94 -6.27
CA LEU A 195 -19.02 -9.63 -6.77
C LEU A 195 -19.44 -8.19 -6.40
N ALA A 196 -19.12 -7.74 -5.19
CA ALA A 196 -19.39 -6.37 -4.77
C ALA A 196 -18.61 -5.34 -5.60
N MET A 197 -17.37 -5.66 -5.99
CA MET A 197 -16.59 -4.88 -6.97
C MET A 197 -17.25 -4.81 -8.35
N HIS A 198 -17.83 -5.92 -8.81
CA HIS A 198 -18.58 -5.97 -10.06
C HIS A 198 -19.84 -5.11 -10.00
N TYR A 199 -20.51 -5.04 -8.86
CA TYR A 199 -21.65 -4.13 -8.69
C TYR A 199 -21.27 -2.66 -8.91
N VAL A 200 -20.12 -2.21 -8.38
CA VAL A 200 -19.69 -0.81 -8.51
C VAL A 200 -19.10 -0.51 -9.89
N ILE A 201 -18.13 -1.29 -10.35
CA ILE A 201 -17.49 -1.09 -11.66
C ILE A 201 -18.47 -1.39 -12.79
N GLY A 202 -19.15 -2.53 -12.68
CA GLY A 202 -20.15 -2.98 -13.64
C GLY A 202 -21.35 -2.06 -13.73
N GLY A 203 -21.85 -1.53 -12.59
CA GLY A 203 -22.92 -0.53 -12.61
C GLY A 203 -22.51 0.75 -13.37
N ALA A 204 -21.29 1.26 -13.13
CA ALA A 204 -20.79 2.42 -13.85
C ALA A 204 -20.56 2.15 -15.35
N LEU A 205 -20.03 0.97 -15.68
CA LEU A 205 -19.84 0.53 -17.05
C LEU A 205 -21.19 0.33 -17.75
N LEU A 206 -22.18 -0.23 -17.07
CA LEU A 206 -23.52 -0.46 -17.61
C LEU A 206 -24.19 0.86 -17.99
N VAL A 207 -24.07 1.90 -17.17
CA VAL A 207 -24.54 3.25 -17.52
C VAL A 207 -23.90 3.74 -18.82
N LEU A 208 -22.57 3.62 -18.93
CA LEU A 208 -21.83 4.07 -20.11
C LEU A 208 -22.26 3.28 -21.35
N LEU A 209 -22.34 1.95 -21.25
CA LEU A 209 -22.64 1.06 -22.37
C LEU A 209 -24.10 1.17 -22.82
N SER A 210 -25.05 1.24 -21.89
CA SER A 210 -26.47 1.38 -22.23
C SER A 210 -26.77 2.75 -22.82
N LEU A 211 -26.14 3.82 -22.30
CA LEU A 211 -26.26 5.16 -22.88
C LEU A 211 -25.65 5.19 -24.28
N LEU A 212 -24.47 4.59 -24.48
CA LEU A 212 -23.83 4.52 -25.78
C LEU A 212 -24.69 3.72 -26.78
N ALA A 213 -25.25 2.59 -26.38
CA ALA A 213 -26.16 1.81 -27.20
C ALA A 213 -27.44 2.58 -27.54
N LEU A 214 -28.00 3.33 -26.59
CA LEU A 214 -29.17 4.18 -26.80
C LEU A 214 -28.87 5.31 -27.79
N LEU A 215 -27.71 5.96 -27.66
CA LEU A 215 -27.27 7.02 -28.58
C LEU A 215 -27.01 6.47 -29.99
N LEU A 216 -26.37 5.30 -30.10
CA LEU A 216 -26.16 4.62 -31.39
C LEU A 216 -27.50 4.25 -32.03
N HIS A 217 -28.45 3.72 -31.27
CA HIS A 217 -29.79 3.40 -31.76
C HIS A 217 -30.54 4.66 -32.25
N GLY A 218 -30.46 5.74 -31.49
CA GLY A 218 -31.02 7.05 -31.88
C GLY A 218 -30.37 7.61 -33.14
N ALA A 219 -29.04 7.56 -33.24
CA ALA A 219 -28.30 8.01 -34.42
C ALA A 219 -28.64 7.18 -35.66
N ALA A 220 -28.76 5.87 -35.51
CA ALA A 220 -29.11 4.96 -36.59
C ALA A 220 -30.57 5.14 -37.06
N SER A 221 -31.46 5.56 -36.15
CA SER A 221 -32.85 5.91 -36.48
C SER A 221 -32.96 7.29 -37.14
N ALA A 222 -32.12 8.25 -36.76
CA ALA A 222 -32.13 9.61 -37.30
C ALA A 222 -31.38 9.73 -38.63
N TRP A 223 -30.31 8.96 -38.83
CA TRP A 223 -29.48 8.98 -40.03
C TRP A 223 -29.49 7.63 -40.73
N TYR A 224 -30.34 7.53 -41.77
CA TYR A 224 -30.51 6.32 -42.57
C TYR A 224 -29.20 5.72 -43.09
N GLY A 225 -28.27 6.56 -43.57
CA GLY A 225 -26.95 6.10 -44.05
C GLY A 225 -26.10 5.44 -42.97
N PHE A 226 -26.11 5.98 -41.74
CA PHE A 226 -25.41 5.37 -40.61
C PHE A 226 -26.09 4.07 -40.16
N GLY A 227 -27.43 4.05 -40.12
CA GLY A 227 -28.19 2.84 -39.82
C GLY A 227 -27.92 1.71 -40.80
N ARG A 228 -27.91 2.02 -42.11
CA ARG A 228 -27.54 1.06 -43.16
C ARG A 228 -26.12 0.53 -42.98
N TYR A 229 -25.14 1.40 -42.73
CA TYR A 229 -23.76 0.99 -42.48
C TYR A 229 -23.62 0.04 -41.28
N GLU A 230 -24.30 0.31 -40.15
CA GLU A 230 -24.28 -0.62 -39.01
C GLU A 230 -24.85 -1.99 -39.39
N MET A 231 -25.86 -2.03 -40.28
CA MET A 231 -26.48 -3.27 -40.75
C MET A 231 -25.62 -4.02 -41.75
N ASP A 232 -24.96 -3.33 -42.68
CA ASP A 232 -24.02 -3.92 -43.63
C ASP A 232 -22.91 -4.67 -42.86
N LEU A 233 -22.36 -4.06 -41.79
CA LEU A 233 -21.38 -4.73 -40.92
C LEU A 233 -21.91 -5.99 -40.21
N LEU A 234 -23.19 -6.02 -39.84
CA LEU A 234 -23.81 -7.21 -39.25
C LEU A 234 -24.07 -8.28 -40.32
N HIS A 235 -24.52 -7.86 -41.50
CA HIS A 235 -24.79 -8.75 -42.63
C HIS A 235 -23.51 -9.46 -43.09
N ASP A 236 -22.43 -8.71 -43.29
CA ASP A 236 -21.12 -9.23 -43.69
C ASP A 236 -20.60 -10.26 -42.67
N ALA A 237 -20.71 -9.95 -41.37
CA ALA A 237 -20.32 -10.88 -40.31
C ALA A 237 -21.16 -12.16 -40.31
N ARG A 238 -22.48 -12.06 -40.49
CA ARG A 238 -23.36 -13.24 -40.57
C ARG A 238 -23.09 -14.08 -41.81
N GLN A 239 -22.84 -13.43 -42.95
CA GLN A 239 -22.51 -14.12 -44.19
C GLN A 239 -21.20 -14.92 -44.03
N ALA A 240 -20.14 -14.30 -43.50
CA ALA A 240 -18.88 -14.97 -43.21
C ALA A 240 -19.08 -16.16 -42.27
N PHE A 241 -19.90 -16.01 -41.22
CA PHE A 241 -20.21 -17.09 -40.28
C PHE A 241 -20.89 -18.27 -40.99
N ASN A 242 -21.92 -18.00 -41.80
CA ASN A 242 -22.66 -19.02 -42.54
C ASN A 242 -21.81 -19.73 -43.60
N GLN A 243 -20.74 -19.08 -44.09
CA GLN A 243 -19.77 -19.65 -45.02
C GLN A 243 -18.67 -20.46 -44.32
N GLY A 244 -18.68 -20.54 -42.98
CA GLY A 244 -17.64 -21.20 -42.19
C GLY A 244 -16.32 -20.41 -42.09
N GLU A 245 -16.35 -19.13 -42.45
CA GLU A 245 -15.21 -18.22 -42.33
C GLU A 245 -15.15 -17.56 -40.95
N CYS A 246 -14.03 -16.88 -40.64
CA CYS A 246 -13.88 -16.13 -39.39
C CYS A 246 -14.73 -14.85 -39.43
N ALA A 247 -15.97 -14.93 -38.93
CA ALA A 247 -16.86 -13.79 -38.80
C ALA A 247 -16.36 -12.80 -37.73
N ILE A 248 -16.18 -11.53 -38.11
CA ILE A 248 -15.88 -10.44 -37.17
C ILE A 248 -16.96 -9.38 -37.32
N TRP A 249 -17.72 -9.14 -36.25
CA TRP A 249 -18.73 -8.09 -36.24
C TRP A 249 -18.11 -6.77 -35.77
N TRP A 250 -17.57 -6.01 -36.72
CA TRP A 250 -16.90 -4.74 -36.48
C TRP A 250 -17.80 -3.71 -35.81
N SER A 251 -17.26 -3.00 -34.81
CA SER A 251 -18.00 -1.93 -34.13
C SER A 251 -17.95 -0.61 -34.91
N PRO A 252 -19.08 0.09 -35.08
CA PRO A 252 -19.10 1.47 -35.58
C PRO A 252 -18.29 2.45 -34.72
N LEU A 253 -18.02 2.11 -33.45
CA LEU A 253 -17.23 2.93 -32.53
C LEU A 253 -15.77 3.08 -32.97
N LEU A 254 -15.27 2.23 -33.88
CA LEU A 254 -13.92 2.35 -34.45
C LEU A 254 -13.73 3.61 -35.31
N TRP A 255 -14.80 4.32 -35.68
CA TRP A 255 -14.71 5.65 -36.28
C TRP A 255 -14.31 6.74 -35.28
N LEU A 256 -14.62 6.59 -34.00
CA LEU A 256 -14.29 7.57 -32.95
C LEU A 256 -12.77 7.77 -32.75
N PRO A 257 -11.91 6.73 -32.67
CA PRO A 257 -10.47 6.94 -32.60
C PRO A 257 -9.94 7.63 -33.86
N LEU A 258 -10.43 7.30 -35.05
CA LEU A 258 -10.02 7.97 -36.28
C LEU A 258 -10.42 9.45 -36.26
N ALA A 259 -11.67 9.75 -35.90
CA ALA A 259 -12.18 11.12 -35.79
C ALA A 259 -11.39 11.93 -34.75
N THR A 260 -11.08 11.35 -33.59
CA THR A 260 -10.28 12.05 -32.56
C THR A 260 -8.80 12.18 -32.92
N ALA A 261 -8.23 11.22 -33.66
CA ALA A 261 -6.87 11.35 -34.18
C ALA A 261 -6.78 12.52 -35.16
N VAL A 262 -7.71 12.57 -36.12
CA VAL A 262 -7.74 13.58 -37.18
C VAL A 262 -8.14 14.96 -36.64
N LEU A 263 -9.24 15.07 -35.90
CA LEU A 263 -9.78 16.36 -35.43
C LEU A 263 -9.18 16.82 -34.10
N GLY A 264 -8.64 15.90 -33.30
CA GLY A 264 -8.10 16.20 -31.97
C GLY A 264 -6.59 16.27 -31.93
N ALA A 265 -5.86 15.36 -32.59
CA ALA A 265 -4.40 15.29 -32.50
C ALA A 265 -3.69 16.11 -33.59
N VAL A 266 -4.20 16.12 -34.82
CA VAL A 266 -3.59 16.90 -35.92
C VAL A 266 -3.58 18.41 -35.62
N PRO A 267 -4.67 19.05 -35.13
CA PRO A 267 -4.66 20.50 -34.95
C PRO A 267 -3.64 21.02 -33.92
N PRO A 268 -3.49 20.43 -32.71
CA PRO A 268 -2.39 20.78 -31.80
C PRO A 268 -0.99 20.51 -32.38
N GLY A 269 -0.86 19.45 -33.19
CA GLY A 269 0.38 19.12 -33.89
C GLY A 269 0.77 20.18 -34.93
N LEU A 270 -0.20 20.67 -35.70
CA LEU A 270 0.00 21.79 -36.63
C LEU A 270 0.28 23.10 -35.88
N ALA A 271 -0.52 23.40 -34.86
CA ALA A 271 -0.39 24.61 -34.05
C ALA A 271 1.01 24.77 -33.44
N TYR A 272 1.64 23.68 -33.02
CA TYR A 272 3.02 23.67 -32.51
C TYR A 272 4.02 24.37 -33.44
N TRP A 273 3.86 24.20 -34.76
CA TRP A 273 4.76 24.74 -35.78
C TRP A 273 4.39 26.17 -36.23
N LEU A 274 3.18 26.64 -35.92
CA LEU A 274 2.70 27.95 -36.34
C LEU A 274 3.34 29.10 -35.57
N VAL A 275 3.98 28.86 -34.42
CA VAL A 275 4.62 29.90 -33.61
C VAL A 275 6.12 29.61 -33.44
N TYR A 276 6.97 30.54 -33.88
CA TYR A 276 8.44 30.43 -33.78
C TYR A 276 9.06 31.68 -33.13
N PRO A 277 10.18 31.53 -32.40
CA PRO A 277 10.90 32.67 -31.85
C PRO A 277 11.61 33.45 -32.97
N ARG A 278 11.69 34.77 -32.85
CA ARG A 278 12.53 35.59 -33.73
C ARG A 278 13.98 35.47 -33.27
N ALA A 279 14.92 35.40 -34.22
CA ALA A 279 16.35 35.27 -33.92
C ALA A 279 16.89 36.40 -33.03
N SER A 280 16.28 37.59 -33.07
CA SER A 280 16.68 38.77 -32.30
C SER A 280 16.09 38.84 -30.88
N GLU A 281 15.02 38.10 -30.57
CA GLU A 281 14.33 38.15 -29.27
C GLU A 281 13.80 36.75 -28.88
N PRO A 282 14.65 35.87 -28.32
CA PRO A 282 14.25 34.51 -27.94
C PRO A 282 13.19 34.46 -26.83
N GLN A 283 13.01 35.55 -26.07
CA GLN A 283 12.02 35.66 -24.99
C GLN A 283 10.71 36.33 -25.43
N ALA A 284 10.55 36.70 -26.71
CA ALA A 284 9.35 37.39 -27.17
C ALA A 284 8.08 36.53 -26.94
N PRO A 285 6.95 37.16 -26.56
CA PRO A 285 5.67 36.47 -26.44
C PRO A 285 5.21 35.98 -27.82
N GLY A 286 4.58 34.80 -27.86
CA GLY A 286 3.99 34.28 -29.09
C GLY A 286 2.89 35.21 -29.61
N ARG A 287 2.95 35.61 -30.88
CA ARG A 287 1.95 36.47 -31.53
C ARG A 287 1.29 35.75 -32.69
N PHE A 288 -0.04 35.86 -32.78
CA PHE A 288 -0.80 35.31 -33.90
C PHE A 288 -0.45 35.99 -35.23
N PHE A 289 -0.20 37.30 -35.22
CA PHE A 289 0.19 38.09 -36.40
C PHE A 289 1.64 37.87 -36.87
N SER A 290 2.15 36.64 -36.73
CA SER A 290 3.42 36.23 -37.34
C SER A 290 3.18 35.68 -38.76
N PRO A 291 4.21 35.56 -39.60
CA PRO A 291 4.04 35.09 -40.98
C PRO A 291 3.41 33.70 -41.07
N ALA A 292 3.76 32.76 -40.18
CA ALA A 292 3.31 31.38 -40.29
C ALA A 292 1.80 31.17 -40.07
N PRO A 293 1.16 31.69 -38.99
CA PRO A 293 -0.29 31.59 -38.83
C PRO A 293 -1.04 32.31 -39.95
N MET A 294 -0.53 33.44 -40.44
CA MET A 294 -1.13 34.17 -41.56
C MET A 294 -1.08 33.38 -42.88
N VAL A 295 0.08 32.81 -43.22
CA VAL A 295 0.24 31.95 -44.41
C VAL A 295 -0.62 30.70 -44.29
N ALA A 296 -0.68 30.07 -43.12
CA ALA A 296 -1.55 28.92 -42.88
C ALA A 296 -3.05 29.26 -43.03
N THR A 297 -3.46 30.46 -42.58
CA THR A 297 -4.84 30.95 -42.76
C THR A 297 -5.18 31.11 -44.24
N LEU A 298 -4.28 31.74 -45.01
CA LEU A 298 -4.46 31.92 -46.46
C LEU A 298 -4.47 30.57 -47.19
N LEU A 299 -3.56 29.67 -46.85
CA LEU A 299 -3.49 28.32 -47.43
C LEU A 299 -4.77 27.52 -47.15
N GLY A 300 -5.30 27.60 -45.93
CA GLY A 300 -6.57 26.98 -45.58
C GLY A 300 -7.73 27.50 -46.42
N LEU A 301 -7.81 28.83 -46.65
CA LEU A 301 -8.82 29.44 -47.53
C LEU A 301 -8.67 29.00 -49.00
N LEU A 302 -7.44 28.96 -49.51
CA LEU A 302 -7.16 28.52 -50.87
C LEU A 302 -7.55 27.05 -51.09
N LEU A 303 -7.29 26.18 -50.13
CA LEU A 303 -7.68 24.77 -50.19
C LEU A 303 -9.21 24.60 -50.18
N LEU A 304 -9.94 25.37 -49.37
CA LEU A 304 -11.41 25.35 -49.36
C LEU A 304 -11.99 25.91 -50.67
N ALA A 305 -11.39 26.96 -51.23
CA ALA A 305 -11.77 27.51 -52.52
C ALA A 305 -11.49 26.51 -53.66
N ALA A 306 -10.36 25.81 -53.61
CA ALA A 306 -10.01 24.75 -54.56
C ALA A 306 -10.97 23.55 -54.47
N ALA A 307 -11.41 23.18 -53.27
CA ALA A 307 -12.43 22.15 -53.09
C ALA A 307 -13.75 22.53 -53.77
N HIS A 308 -14.25 23.74 -53.48
CA HIS A 308 -15.48 24.27 -54.08
C HIS A 308 -15.39 24.41 -55.60
N TRP A 309 -14.22 24.80 -56.11
CA TRP A 309 -13.96 24.89 -57.54
C TRP A 309 -13.93 23.50 -58.20
N SER A 310 -13.31 22.51 -57.55
CA SER A 310 -13.27 21.12 -58.01
C SER A 310 -14.66 20.49 -58.10
N GLU A 311 -15.56 20.78 -57.16
CA GLU A 311 -16.96 20.33 -57.22
C GLU A 311 -17.70 20.97 -58.40
N ARG A 312 -17.46 22.25 -58.70
CA ARG A 312 -18.11 22.96 -59.81
C ARG A 312 -17.71 22.47 -61.19
N ILE A 313 -16.48 21.99 -61.36
CA ILE A 313 -15.98 21.51 -62.66
C ILE A 313 -16.34 20.04 -62.92
N GLY A 314 -17.00 19.38 -61.96
CA GLY A 314 -17.38 17.97 -62.10
C GLY A 314 -16.18 17.02 -62.08
N ALA A 315 -15.08 17.42 -61.44
CA ALA A 315 -13.96 16.52 -61.18
C ALA A 315 -14.43 15.33 -60.31
N LEU A 316 -13.66 14.23 -60.31
CA LEU A 316 -13.92 13.09 -59.42
C LEU A 316 -14.13 13.61 -57.97
N PRO A 317 -15.08 13.04 -57.21
CA PRO A 317 -15.44 13.56 -55.89
C PRO A 317 -14.30 13.49 -54.87
N LEU A 318 -13.31 12.61 -55.11
CA LEU A 318 -12.22 12.32 -54.19
C LEU A 318 -11.21 13.49 -54.03
N PRO A 319 -10.69 14.12 -55.11
CA PRO A 319 -9.91 15.36 -55.02
C PRO A 319 -10.60 16.51 -54.27
N ALA A 320 -11.88 16.76 -54.54
CA ALA A 320 -12.64 17.82 -53.89
C ALA A 320 -12.74 17.59 -52.37
N GLN A 321 -13.08 16.37 -51.97
CA GLN A 321 -13.13 15.96 -50.56
C GLN A 321 -11.76 16.07 -49.88
N LEU A 322 -10.68 15.72 -50.57
CA LEU A 322 -9.32 15.84 -50.04
C LEU A 322 -8.94 17.31 -49.80
N PHE A 323 -9.19 18.21 -50.75
CA PHE A 323 -8.93 19.64 -50.58
C PHE A 323 -9.77 20.24 -49.46
N ALA A 324 -11.05 19.86 -49.36
CA ALA A 324 -11.91 20.28 -48.27
C ALA A 324 -11.36 19.82 -46.91
N ALA A 325 -10.99 18.54 -46.79
CA ALA A 325 -10.45 17.97 -45.55
C ALA A 325 -9.14 18.66 -45.13
N LEU A 326 -8.20 18.84 -46.06
CA LEU A 326 -6.93 19.54 -45.79
C LEU A 326 -7.14 21.02 -45.42
N GLY A 327 -8.06 21.70 -46.09
CA GLY A 327 -8.44 23.07 -45.79
C GLY A 327 -9.03 23.22 -44.38
N VAL A 328 -9.98 22.35 -44.02
CA VAL A 328 -10.58 22.30 -42.67
C VAL A 328 -9.53 22.00 -41.60
N LEU A 329 -8.66 21.01 -41.79
CA LEU A 329 -7.62 20.66 -40.81
C LEU A 329 -6.62 21.81 -40.59
N THR A 330 -6.25 22.51 -41.66
CA THR A 330 -5.36 23.68 -41.59
C THR A 330 -6.03 24.80 -40.77
N TRP A 331 -7.31 25.07 -41.03
CA TRP A 331 -8.11 26.05 -40.28
C TRP A 331 -8.29 25.66 -38.80
N LEU A 332 -8.53 24.39 -38.51
CA LEU A 332 -8.57 23.89 -37.13
C LEU A 332 -7.22 24.07 -36.43
N GLY A 333 -6.10 23.87 -37.12
CA GLY A 333 -4.76 24.14 -36.59
C GLY A 333 -4.57 25.62 -36.25
N VAL A 334 -5.02 26.54 -37.11
CA VAL A 334 -4.99 27.98 -36.89
C VAL A 334 -5.88 28.38 -35.71
N LEU A 335 -7.11 27.84 -35.64
CA LEU A 335 -8.03 28.10 -34.52
C LEU A 335 -7.46 27.59 -33.19
N THR A 336 -6.88 26.39 -33.21
CA THR A 336 -6.20 25.81 -32.04
C THR A 336 -5.05 26.69 -31.60
N CYS A 337 -4.27 27.24 -32.55
CA CYS A 337 -3.22 28.21 -32.26
C CYS A 337 -3.77 29.47 -31.59
N LEU A 338 -4.87 30.05 -32.09
CA LEU A 338 -5.54 31.21 -31.49
C LEU A 338 -5.98 30.93 -30.04
N VAL A 339 -6.71 29.83 -29.81
CA VAL A 339 -7.18 29.45 -28.48
C VAL A 339 -6.02 29.25 -27.51
N MET A 340 -4.93 28.62 -27.95
CA MET A 340 -3.75 28.42 -27.12
C MET A 340 -3.00 29.71 -26.79
N LEU A 341 -3.13 30.76 -27.62
CA LEU A 341 -2.53 32.07 -27.37
C LEU A 341 -3.34 32.94 -26.39
N GLN A 342 -4.65 32.71 -26.24
CA GLN A 342 -5.53 33.50 -25.34
C GLN A 342 -5.16 33.36 -23.84
N GLY A 343 -4.53 32.26 -23.43
CA GLY A 343 -4.14 32.03 -22.02
C GLY A 343 -2.77 32.61 -21.64
N GLU A 344 -2.39 33.78 -22.18
CA GLU A 344 -1.10 34.49 -21.98
C GLU A 344 0.14 33.60 -21.75
N PRO A 345 0.56 32.78 -22.72
CA PRO A 345 1.87 32.14 -22.63
C PRO A 345 2.96 33.22 -22.77
N ARG A 346 3.67 33.50 -21.67
CA ARG A 346 4.73 34.54 -21.62
C ARG A 346 5.87 34.33 -22.61
N THR A 347 6.06 33.12 -23.15
CA THR A 347 7.13 32.76 -24.09
C THR A 347 6.66 31.76 -25.15
N VAL A 348 7.34 31.71 -26.30
CA VAL A 348 7.12 30.68 -27.34
C VAL A 348 7.33 29.27 -26.79
N THR A 349 8.29 29.08 -25.88
CA THR A 349 8.51 27.80 -25.19
C THR A 349 7.28 27.38 -24.38
N GLY A 350 6.67 28.31 -23.62
CA GLY A 350 5.45 28.05 -22.87
C GLY A 350 4.26 27.65 -23.77
N TYR A 351 4.14 28.30 -24.94
CA TYR A 351 3.16 27.94 -25.96
C TYR A 351 3.37 26.51 -26.49
N ARG A 352 4.60 26.15 -26.86
CA ARG A 352 4.94 24.82 -27.37
C ARG A 352 4.63 23.72 -26.36
N VAL A 353 4.96 23.93 -25.08
CA VAL A 353 4.61 22.99 -24.00
C VAL A 353 3.10 22.80 -23.89
N ARG A 354 2.30 23.88 -24.04
CA ARG A 354 0.84 23.81 -24.04
C ARG A 354 0.30 23.02 -25.23
N ALA A 355 0.82 23.25 -26.43
CA ALA A 355 0.46 22.50 -27.64
C ALA A 355 0.78 21.00 -27.50
N THR A 356 1.97 20.65 -26.99
CA THR A 356 2.36 19.25 -26.74
C THR A 356 1.48 18.60 -25.67
N ARG A 357 1.07 19.32 -24.61
CA ARG A 357 0.13 18.78 -23.60
C ARG A 357 -1.26 18.53 -24.17
N ALA A 358 -1.74 19.40 -25.06
CA ALA A 358 -3.01 19.18 -25.76
C ALA A 358 -2.93 17.97 -26.71
N LEU A 359 -1.84 17.87 -27.49
CA LEU A 359 -1.58 16.71 -28.35
C LEU A 359 -1.55 15.41 -27.54
N ARG A 360 -0.83 15.37 -26.41
CA ARG A 360 -0.80 14.21 -25.51
C ARG A 360 -2.21 13.82 -25.06
N THR A 361 -3.03 14.79 -24.67
CA THR A 361 -4.41 14.55 -24.23
C THR A 361 -5.24 13.94 -25.36
N ALA A 362 -5.13 14.49 -26.56
CA ALA A 362 -5.84 14.00 -27.74
C ALA A 362 -5.42 12.56 -28.10
N VAL A 363 -4.11 12.29 -28.19
CA VAL A 363 -3.58 10.93 -28.45
C VAL A 363 -4.04 9.95 -27.38
N THR A 364 -4.03 10.36 -26.10
CA THR A 364 -4.50 9.51 -25.00
C THR A 364 -5.99 9.17 -25.17
N LEU A 365 -6.82 10.15 -25.50
CA LEU A 365 -8.25 9.94 -25.78
C LEU A 365 -8.46 9.01 -26.98
N THR A 366 -7.72 9.22 -28.06
CA THR A 366 -7.75 8.34 -29.25
C THR A 366 -7.43 6.90 -28.90
N LEU A 367 -6.39 6.65 -28.10
CA LEU A 367 -6.05 5.29 -27.67
C LEU A 367 -7.14 4.65 -26.81
N TRP A 368 -7.77 5.41 -25.90
CA TRP A 368 -8.92 4.91 -25.12
C TRP A 368 -10.12 4.57 -25.98
N LEU A 369 -10.44 5.40 -26.97
CA LEU A 369 -11.55 5.14 -27.90
C LEU A 369 -11.25 3.96 -28.85
N ALA A 370 -9.99 3.78 -29.24
CA ALA A 370 -9.56 2.61 -30.00
C ALA A 370 -9.73 1.33 -29.18
N ALA A 371 -9.26 1.34 -27.92
CA ALA A 371 -9.46 0.22 -27.01
C ALA A 371 -10.96 -0.09 -26.79
N LEU A 372 -11.80 0.94 -26.65
CA LEU A 372 -13.25 0.80 -26.55
C LEU A 372 -13.87 0.16 -27.81
N GLY A 373 -13.51 0.63 -29.00
CA GLY A 373 -14.02 0.09 -30.26
C GLY A 373 -13.58 -1.36 -30.53
N VAL A 374 -12.34 -1.71 -30.16
CA VAL A 374 -11.85 -3.09 -30.20
C VAL A 374 -12.63 -3.97 -29.20
N ALA A 375 -12.81 -3.50 -27.97
CA ALA A 375 -13.56 -4.24 -26.96
C ALA A 375 -15.03 -4.45 -27.36
N ASP A 376 -15.69 -3.45 -27.95
CA ASP A 376 -17.05 -3.56 -28.49
C ASP A 376 -17.12 -4.55 -29.65
N THR A 377 -16.13 -4.54 -30.54
CA THR A 377 -16.03 -5.52 -31.65
C THR A 377 -15.93 -6.95 -31.11
N VAL A 378 -15.09 -7.18 -30.09
CA VAL A 378 -14.99 -8.50 -29.43
C VAL A 378 -16.31 -8.88 -28.76
N ALA A 379 -16.97 -7.97 -28.05
CA ALA A 379 -18.24 -8.23 -27.38
C ALA A 379 -19.35 -8.61 -28.37
N ARG A 380 -19.50 -7.84 -29.45
CA ARG A 380 -20.44 -8.09 -30.55
C ARG A 380 -20.17 -9.42 -31.23
N THR A 381 -18.92 -9.67 -31.62
CA THR A 381 -18.51 -10.90 -32.29
C THR A 381 -18.81 -12.11 -31.42
N THR A 382 -18.37 -12.10 -30.17
CA THR A 382 -18.62 -13.22 -29.24
C THR A 382 -20.11 -13.45 -28.97
N TYR A 383 -20.93 -12.38 -28.91
CA TYR A 383 -22.38 -12.49 -28.78
C TYR A 383 -23.02 -13.17 -29.99
N LEU A 384 -22.58 -12.82 -31.22
CA LEU A 384 -23.06 -13.45 -32.46
C LEU A 384 -22.76 -14.95 -32.46
N TYR A 385 -21.53 -15.36 -32.16
CA TYR A 385 -21.14 -16.77 -32.09
C TYR A 385 -21.93 -17.56 -31.04
N ALA A 386 -22.22 -16.95 -29.89
CA ALA A 386 -22.93 -17.63 -28.82
C ALA A 386 -24.37 -18.01 -29.20
N HIS A 387 -25.07 -17.12 -29.90
CA HIS A 387 -26.41 -17.37 -30.40
C HIS A 387 -26.43 -18.27 -31.64
N ALA A 388 -25.46 -18.09 -32.55
CA ALA A 388 -25.37 -18.90 -33.75
C ALA A 388 -25.00 -20.37 -33.48
N ALA A 389 -24.28 -20.65 -32.38
CA ALA A 389 -23.95 -22.01 -31.93
C ALA A 389 -25.10 -22.71 -31.16
N GLY A 390 -26.24 -22.05 -30.96
CA GLY A 390 -27.42 -22.65 -30.30
C GLY A 390 -27.25 -22.96 -28.81
N HIS A 391 -26.22 -22.43 -28.14
CA HIS A 391 -25.98 -22.71 -26.73
C HIS A 391 -26.79 -21.78 -25.80
N PRO A 392 -27.76 -22.29 -25.03
CA PRO A 392 -28.63 -21.47 -24.17
C PRO A 392 -27.89 -20.79 -22.99
N TRP A 393 -26.62 -21.13 -22.76
CA TRP A 393 -25.78 -20.62 -21.66
C TRP A 393 -24.62 -19.73 -22.11
N GLY A 394 -24.71 -19.06 -23.28
CA GLY A 394 -23.63 -18.21 -23.79
C GLY A 394 -23.05 -17.24 -22.75
N VAL A 395 -23.89 -16.66 -21.88
CA VAL A 395 -23.48 -15.70 -20.82
C VAL A 395 -22.53 -16.34 -19.79
N ALA A 396 -22.59 -17.66 -19.61
CA ALA A 396 -21.69 -18.38 -18.72
C ALA A 396 -20.25 -18.39 -19.25
N LEU A 397 -20.00 -18.19 -20.55
CA LEU A 397 -18.66 -18.27 -21.13
C LEU A 397 -17.76 -17.09 -20.70
N PRO A 398 -18.14 -15.80 -20.89
CA PRO A 398 -17.32 -14.69 -20.36
C PRO A 398 -17.21 -14.71 -18.84
N ALA A 399 -18.28 -15.06 -18.14
CA ALA A 399 -18.29 -15.13 -16.68
C ALA A 399 -17.37 -16.24 -16.13
N SER A 400 -17.39 -17.42 -16.74
CA SER A 400 -16.51 -18.54 -16.36
C SER A 400 -15.06 -18.27 -16.74
N ALA A 401 -14.79 -17.74 -17.94
CA ALA A 401 -13.44 -17.34 -18.36
C ALA A 401 -12.86 -16.26 -17.42
N LEU A 402 -13.67 -15.27 -17.05
CA LEU A 402 -13.29 -14.24 -16.09
C LEU A 402 -13.01 -14.85 -14.70
N GLY A 403 -13.87 -15.75 -14.22
CA GLY A 403 -13.70 -16.47 -12.95
C GLY A 403 -12.42 -17.33 -12.93
N VAL A 404 -12.16 -18.07 -14.00
CA VAL A 404 -10.95 -18.90 -14.16
C VAL A 404 -9.71 -18.03 -14.23
N LEU A 405 -9.72 -16.93 -14.99
CA LEU A 405 -8.57 -16.02 -15.06
C LEU A 405 -8.29 -15.36 -13.72
N VAL A 406 -9.31 -14.91 -13.00
CA VAL A 406 -9.15 -14.36 -11.63
C VAL A 406 -8.61 -15.43 -10.69
N TRP A 407 -9.10 -16.67 -10.79
CA TRP A 407 -8.58 -17.79 -10.02
C TRP A 407 -7.09 -18.07 -10.35
N LEU A 408 -6.71 -18.07 -11.63
CA LEU A 408 -5.33 -18.22 -12.08
C LEU A 408 -4.44 -17.07 -11.62
N VAL A 409 -4.91 -15.82 -11.65
CA VAL A 409 -4.14 -14.67 -11.12
C VAL A 409 -3.91 -14.82 -9.62
N ARG A 410 -4.92 -15.30 -8.89
CA ARG A 410 -4.85 -15.49 -7.42
C ARG A 410 -3.97 -16.67 -7.01
N TYR A 411 -4.01 -17.77 -7.75
CA TYR A 411 -3.28 -19.00 -7.40
C TYR A 411 -1.93 -19.11 -8.11
N GLY A 412 -1.83 -18.62 -9.35
CA GLY A 412 -0.62 -18.62 -10.17
C GLY A 412 0.49 -17.70 -9.66
N ALA A 413 0.19 -16.75 -8.77
CA ALA A 413 1.19 -15.95 -8.08
C ALA A 413 2.15 -16.82 -7.23
N ARG A 414 1.68 -17.97 -6.71
CA ARG A 414 2.52 -18.94 -5.97
C ARG A 414 3.44 -19.74 -6.91
N TRP A 415 2.93 -20.09 -8.10
CA TRP A 415 3.66 -20.89 -9.09
C TRP A 415 4.79 -20.12 -9.79
N LEU A 416 4.64 -18.79 -9.96
CA LEU A 416 5.67 -17.96 -10.59
C LEU A 416 6.92 -17.78 -9.73
N ASP A 417 6.79 -17.85 -8.40
CA ASP A 417 7.90 -17.67 -7.46
C ASP A 417 8.67 -18.99 -7.23
N GLU A 418 7.97 -20.12 -7.18
CA GLU A 418 8.58 -21.46 -7.12
C GLU A 418 9.25 -21.85 -8.46
N GLY A 419 8.65 -21.45 -9.59
CA GLY A 419 9.15 -21.77 -10.93
C GLY A 419 10.46 -21.05 -11.32
N ARG A 420 10.88 -20.01 -10.59
CA ARG A 420 12.16 -19.32 -10.82
C ARG A 420 13.36 -20.08 -10.24
N LYS A 421 13.13 -21.01 -9.30
CA LYS A 421 14.20 -21.80 -8.66
C LYS A 421 14.69 -22.99 -9.49
N GLY A 422 13.97 -23.35 -10.56
CA GLY A 422 14.38 -24.39 -11.51
C GLY A 422 14.93 -23.78 -12.81
N SER A 423 16.14 -23.20 -12.79
CA SER A 423 16.76 -22.77 -14.03
C SER A 423 17.13 -23.99 -14.90
N ALA A 424 16.72 -23.91 -16.17
CA ALA A 424 17.07 -24.75 -17.33
C ALA A 424 16.18 -25.97 -17.61
N GLY A 425 15.35 -25.84 -18.67
CA GLY A 425 14.71 -26.97 -19.32
C GLY A 425 14.05 -26.61 -20.67
N THR A 426 13.44 -25.43 -20.79
CA THR A 426 12.73 -25.04 -22.04
C THR A 426 12.93 -23.58 -22.43
N ALA A 427 13.19 -23.34 -23.72
CA ALA A 427 13.46 -22.02 -24.30
C ALA A 427 12.31 -21.00 -24.08
N TRP A 428 11.06 -21.48 -24.04
CA TRP A 428 9.90 -20.62 -23.78
C TRP A 428 9.88 -20.09 -22.34
N ARG A 429 10.25 -20.88 -21.32
CA ARG A 429 10.32 -20.42 -19.92
C ARG A 429 11.42 -19.38 -19.72
N ALA A 430 12.54 -19.50 -20.44
CA ALA A 430 13.61 -18.51 -20.44
C ALA A 430 13.16 -17.17 -21.07
N LEU A 431 12.31 -17.20 -22.11
CA LEU A 431 11.72 -16.01 -22.70
C LEU A 431 10.77 -15.31 -21.69
N TRP A 432 9.92 -16.07 -21.01
CA TRP A 432 9.01 -15.54 -19.99
C TRP A 432 9.74 -15.00 -18.76
N ALA A 433 10.85 -15.61 -18.36
CA ALA A 433 11.69 -15.11 -17.27
C ALA A 433 12.37 -13.75 -17.60
N ARG A 434 12.58 -13.45 -18.89
CA ARG A 434 13.16 -12.18 -19.38
C ARG A 434 12.15 -11.05 -19.50
N LEU A 435 10.86 -11.33 -19.55
CA LEU A 435 9.82 -10.30 -19.62
C LEU A 435 9.65 -9.63 -18.25
N PRO A 436 9.59 -8.29 -18.18
CA PRO A 436 9.36 -7.60 -16.93
C PRO A 436 7.97 -7.96 -16.40
N VAL A 437 7.88 -8.27 -15.10
CA VAL A 437 6.63 -8.68 -14.42
C VAL A 437 5.52 -7.65 -14.63
N SER A 438 5.86 -6.37 -14.75
CA SER A 438 4.91 -5.28 -15.03
C SER A 438 4.21 -5.41 -16.39
N LEU A 439 4.90 -5.94 -17.42
CA LEU A 439 4.34 -6.14 -18.75
C LEU A 439 3.41 -7.35 -18.78
N LEU A 440 3.81 -8.46 -18.13
CA LEU A 440 2.94 -9.63 -17.95
C LEU A 440 1.69 -9.28 -17.15
N ALA A 441 1.86 -8.53 -16.05
CA ALA A 441 0.74 -8.04 -15.25
C ALA A 441 -0.17 -7.10 -16.06
N GLY A 442 0.42 -6.21 -16.88
CA GLY A 442 -0.33 -5.34 -17.78
C GLY A 442 -1.14 -6.09 -18.83
N ALA A 443 -0.58 -7.13 -19.45
CA ALA A 443 -1.29 -7.97 -20.41
C ALA A 443 -2.44 -8.74 -19.74
N ALA A 444 -2.20 -9.36 -18.58
CA ALA A 444 -3.24 -10.04 -17.81
C ALA A 444 -4.34 -9.07 -17.37
N ALA A 445 -3.99 -7.86 -16.95
CA ALA A 445 -4.94 -6.81 -16.61
C ALA A 445 -5.79 -6.36 -17.82
N ALA A 446 -5.18 -6.25 -19.00
CA ALA A 446 -5.90 -5.90 -20.23
C ALA A 446 -6.91 -6.98 -20.63
N VAL A 447 -6.54 -8.27 -20.53
CA VAL A 447 -7.45 -9.40 -20.76
C VAL A 447 -8.60 -9.38 -19.75
N LEU A 448 -8.29 -9.15 -18.47
CA LEU A 448 -9.29 -9.09 -17.41
C LEU A 448 -10.28 -7.93 -17.60
N ALA A 449 -9.78 -6.76 -17.99
CA ALA A 449 -10.59 -5.60 -18.34
C ALA A 449 -11.47 -5.85 -19.58
N LEU A 450 -10.92 -6.52 -20.61
CA LEU A 450 -11.66 -6.90 -21.81
C LEU A 450 -12.79 -7.89 -21.49
N LEU A 451 -12.52 -8.95 -20.71
CA LEU A 451 -13.53 -9.91 -20.29
C LEU A 451 -14.65 -9.26 -19.46
N LEU A 452 -14.28 -8.34 -18.56
CA LEU A 452 -15.24 -7.55 -17.80
C LEU A 452 -16.10 -6.69 -18.73
N TYR A 453 -15.48 -6.02 -19.70
CA TYR A 453 -16.20 -5.23 -20.70
C TYR A 453 -17.19 -6.09 -21.49
N VAL A 454 -16.74 -7.23 -22.01
CA VAL A 454 -17.55 -8.17 -22.80
C VAL A 454 -18.75 -8.65 -21.98
N LEU A 455 -18.54 -9.04 -20.72
CA LEU A 455 -19.60 -9.51 -19.83
C LEU A 455 -20.74 -8.48 -19.68
N TRP A 456 -20.41 -7.21 -19.43
CA TRP A 456 -21.42 -6.16 -19.26
C TRP A 456 -22.00 -5.67 -20.59
N SER A 457 -21.20 -5.65 -21.66
CA SER A 457 -21.68 -5.34 -23.01
C SER A 457 -22.70 -6.37 -23.50
N TRP A 458 -22.48 -7.65 -23.19
CA TRP A 458 -23.45 -8.71 -23.46
C TRP A 458 -24.80 -8.50 -22.79
N LEU A 459 -24.85 -7.99 -21.56
CA LEU A 459 -26.13 -7.65 -20.92
C LEU A 459 -26.87 -6.56 -21.72
N VAL A 460 -26.15 -5.54 -22.20
CA VAL A 460 -26.73 -4.47 -23.03
C VAL A 460 -27.19 -5.01 -24.39
N LEU A 461 -26.39 -5.84 -25.05
CA LEU A 461 -26.74 -6.49 -26.32
C LEU A 461 -27.95 -7.43 -26.15
N TRP A 462 -28.01 -8.17 -25.05
CA TRP A 462 -29.13 -9.02 -24.70
C TRP A 462 -30.41 -8.20 -24.53
N VAL A 463 -30.36 -7.06 -23.84
CA VAL A 463 -31.51 -6.15 -23.72
C VAL A 463 -31.87 -5.53 -25.08
N ARG A 464 -30.88 -5.13 -25.89
CA ARG A 464 -31.09 -4.54 -27.23
C ARG A 464 -31.89 -5.50 -28.14
N TRP A 465 -31.59 -6.80 -28.06
CA TRP A 465 -32.17 -7.84 -28.91
C TRP A 465 -33.20 -8.74 -28.21
N ASN A 466 -33.63 -8.38 -26.99
CA ASN A 466 -34.56 -9.19 -26.18
C ASN A 466 -34.14 -10.67 -26.08
N GLY A 467 -32.83 -10.90 -25.93
CA GLY A 467 -32.20 -12.22 -25.85
C GLY A 467 -32.19 -13.06 -27.12
N ARG A 468 -32.63 -12.50 -28.26
CA ARG A 468 -32.66 -13.19 -29.56
C ARG A 468 -31.40 -12.94 -30.36
N GLU A 469 -31.25 -13.67 -31.47
CA GLU A 469 -30.18 -13.45 -32.43
C GLU A 469 -30.22 -12.00 -32.95
N PRO A 470 -29.06 -11.35 -33.15
CA PRO A 470 -28.99 -10.05 -33.81
C PRO A 470 -29.58 -10.14 -35.23
N VAL A 471 -30.63 -9.36 -35.49
CA VAL A 471 -31.30 -9.28 -36.80
C VAL A 471 -31.30 -7.85 -37.32
N ASP A 472 -31.58 -7.68 -38.59
CA ASP A 472 -31.70 -6.35 -39.19
C ASP A 472 -32.89 -5.60 -38.57
N TRP A 473 -32.61 -4.68 -37.65
CA TRP A 473 -33.66 -3.91 -36.99
C TRP A 473 -34.24 -2.81 -37.89
N LEU A 474 -33.58 -2.45 -39.00
CA LEU A 474 -34.16 -1.52 -39.96
C LEU A 474 -35.36 -2.17 -40.67
N VAL A 475 -35.29 -3.48 -40.87
CA VAL A 475 -36.33 -4.30 -41.51
C VAL A 475 -37.33 -4.87 -40.50
N TYR A 476 -36.86 -5.30 -39.33
CA TYR A 476 -37.67 -5.97 -38.30
C TYR A 476 -37.91 -5.13 -37.04
N GLY A 477 -37.78 -3.79 -37.15
CA GLY A 477 -37.72 -2.84 -36.04
C GLY A 477 -38.69 -3.13 -34.90
N THR A 478 -38.14 -3.43 -33.72
CA THR A 478 -38.94 -3.63 -32.52
C THR A 478 -39.09 -2.31 -31.76
N ALA A 479 -40.32 -1.80 -31.63
CA ALA A 479 -40.66 -0.63 -30.80
C ALA A 479 -40.18 -0.76 -29.33
N TYR A 480 -39.79 -1.97 -28.92
CA TYR A 480 -39.22 -2.32 -27.63
C TYR A 480 -37.82 -1.75 -27.38
N THR A 481 -36.94 -1.68 -28.39
CA THR A 481 -35.49 -1.48 -28.18
C THR A 481 -35.15 -0.15 -27.52
N GLY A 482 -35.70 0.96 -28.03
CA GLY A 482 -35.48 2.30 -27.47
C GLY A 482 -35.91 2.41 -26.01
N PRO A 483 -37.18 2.12 -25.67
CA PRO A 483 -37.66 2.12 -24.28
C PRO A 483 -36.88 1.19 -23.35
N ALA A 484 -36.50 -0.01 -23.82
CA ALA A 484 -35.74 -0.97 -23.02
C ALA A 484 -34.34 -0.45 -22.67
N LEU A 485 -33.62 0.11 -23.65
CA LEU A 485 -32.29 0.71 -23.43
C LEU A 485 -32.37 1.97 -22.55
N ALA A 486 -33.40 2.79 -22.72
CA ALA A 486 -33.65 3.94 -21.86
C ALA A 486 -33.92 3.52 -20.40
N THR A 487 -34.78 2.51 -20.20
CA THR A 487 -35.08 1.94 -18.89
C THR A 487 -33.82 1.37 -18.24
N LEU A 488 -33.04 0.57 -18.97
CA LEU A 488 -31.77 0.04 -18.50
C LEU A 488 -30.81 1.15 -18.08
N THR A 489 -30.70 2.22 -18.87
CA THR A 489 -29.83 3.36 -18.57
C THR A 489 -30.26 4.08 -17.29
N VAL A 490 -31.56 4.32 -17.10
CA VAL A 490 -32.09 4.95 -15.88
C VAL A 490 -31.86 4.07 -14.67
N VAL A 491 -32.18 2.77 -14.76
CA VAL A 491 -31.97 1.82 -13.65
C VAL A 491 -30.48 1.72 -13.29
N ALA A 492 -29.60 1.54 -14.28
CA ALA A 492 -28.16 1.49 -14.08
C ALA A 492 -27.64 2.79 -13.45
N LEU A 493 -28.17 3.95 -13.89
CA LEU A 493 -27.81 5.25 -13.34
C LEU A 493 -28.19 5.34 -11.87
N VAL A 494 -29.43 4.99 -11.51
CA VAL A 494 -29.88 4.98 -10.11
C VAL A 494 -29.00 4.08 -9.24
N LEU A 495 -28.68 2.86 -9.70
CA LEU A 495 -27.80 1.93 -8.97
C LEU A 495 -26.38 2.52 -8.81
N ALA A 496 -25.82 3.12 -9.86
CA ALA A 496 -24.51 3.75 -9.80
C ALA A 496 -24.50 4.98 -8.88
N LEU A 497 -25.58 5.78 -8.85
CA LEU A 497 -25.74 6.90 -7.94
C LEU A 497 -25.77 6.44 -6.48
N VAL A 498 -26.52 5.37 -6.18
CA VAL A 498 -26.59 4.77 -4.83
C VAL A 498 -25.21 4.25 -4.41
N ALA A 499 -24.54 3.49 -5.28
CA ALA A 499 -23.18 2.98 -5.03
C ALA A 499 -22.16 4.12 -4.81
N GLY A 500 -22.32 5.24 -5.53
CA GLY A 500 -21.44 6.40 -5.43
C GLY A 500 -21.52 7.15 -4.10
N ARG A 501 -22.63 6.99 -3.36
CA ARG A 501 -22.79 7.52 -2.00
C ARG A 501 -22.16 6.65 -0.92
N PHE A 502 -21.98 5.35 -1.17
CA PHE A 502 -21.43 4.42 -0.17
C PHE A 502 -19.91 4.32 -0.25
N THR A 503 -19.23 5.35 0.26
CA THR A 503 -17.76 5.49 0.17
C THR A 503 -17.01 4.43 0.96
N GLY A 504 -17.57 3.98 2.09
CA GLY A 504 -17.04 2.90 2.92
C GLY A 504 -16.78 1.60 2.14
N PHE A 505 -17.44 1.42 1.00
CA PHE A 505 -17.18 0.33 0.06
C PHE A 505 -15.69 0.18 -0.28
N LEU A 506 -14.97 1.30 -0.47
CA LEU A 506 -13.58 1.29 -0.90
C LEU A 506 -12.69 0.42 -0.01
N ASN A 507 -12.90 0.49 1.32
CA ASN A 507 -12.14 -0.29 2.29
C ASN A 507 -12.81 -1.64 2.60
N LEU A 508 -14.14 -1.72 2.64
CA LEU A 508 -14.86 -2.95 3.01
C LEU A 508 -14.80 -4.04 1.92
N SER A 509 -14.60 -3.64 0.67
CA SER A 509 -14.47 -4.55 -0.47
C SER A 509 -13.06 -5.10 -0.63
N THR A 510 -12.09 -4.69 0.20
CA THR A 510 -10.71 -5.22 0.18
C THR A 510 -10.58 -6.46 1.06
N LEU A 511 -9.39 -7.08 1.07
CA LEU A 511 -9.06 -8.16 2.00
C LEU A 511 -8.54 -7.64 3.35
N GLN A 512 -8.36 -6.32 3.48
CA GLN A 512 -7.79 -5.69 4.68
C GLN A 512 -8.59 -6.01 5.96
N PRO A 513 -9.93 -5.94 6.00
CA PRO A 513 -10.65 -6.16 7.26
C PRO A 513 -10.51 -7.60 7.76
N PHE A 514 -10.45 -8.58 6.85
CA PHE A 514 -10.21 -9.97 7.20
C PHE A 514 -8.79 -10.17 7.71
N TYR A 515 -7.82 -9.59 7.01
CA TYR A 515 -6.42 -9.64 7.39
C TYR A 515 -6.16 -9.00 8.76
N ALA A 516 -6.70 -7.80 8.99
CA ALA A 516 -6.63 -7.09 10.26
C ALA A 516 -7.28 -7.87 11.41
N ALA A 517 -8.45 -8.47 11.18
CA ALA A 517 -9.12 -9.29 12.18
C ALA A 517 -8.28 -10.52 12.57
N ARG A 518 -7.68 -11.23 11.60
CA ARG A 518 -6.85 -12.41 11.87
C ARG A 518 -5.55 -12.03 12.58
N LEU A 519 -4.87 -10.96 12.16
CA LEU A 519 -3.68 -10.45 12.83
C LEU A 519 -3.95 -9.99 14.26
N THR A 520 -5.04 -9.24 14.47
CA THR A 520 -5.44 -8.76 15.79
C THR A 520 -5.62 -9.94 16.74
N ARG A 521 -6.35 -10.98 16.33
CA ARG A 521 -6.62 -12.14 17.20
C ARG A 521 -5.37 -12.98 17.45
N ALA A 522 -4.47 -13.08 16.47
CA ALA A 522 -3.22 -13.83 16.62
C ALA A 522 -2.24 -13.11 17.56
N TYR A 523 -2.00 -11.81 17.36
CA TYR A 523 -0.95 -11.08 18.05
C TYR A 523 -1.48 -10.24 19.22
N LEU A 524 -2.50 -9.41 19.02
CA LEU A 524 -3.10 -8.64 20.12
C LEU A 524 -3.97 -9.52 21.04
N GLY A 525 -4.54 -10.60 20.52
CA GLY A 525 -5.21 -11.62 21.32
C GLY A 525 -4.24 -12.35 22.25
N ALA A 526 -2.97 -12.52 21.86
CA ALA A 526 -1.96 -13.15 22.72
C ALA A 526 -1.70 -12.38 24.02
N SER A 527 -1.94 -11.07 24.04
CA SER A 527 -1.83 -10.25 25.26
C SER A 527 -3.16 -10.07 25.99
N ASN A 528 -4.27 -10.59 25.45
CA ASN A 528 -5.59 -10.53 26.07
C ASN A 528 -5.75 -11.62 27.12
N GLY A 529 -5.63 -11.25 28.40
CA GLY A 529 -5.75 -12.16 29.55
C GLY A 529 -7.07 -12.91 29.62
N GLU A 530 -8.15 -12.38 29.03
CA GLU A 530 -9.45 -13.06 29.00
C GLU A 530 -9.41 -14.39 28.24
N ARG A 531 -8.50 -14.53 27.26
CA ARG A 531 -8.30 -15.78 26.51
C ARG A 531 -7.69 -16.88 27.38
N PHE A 532 -6.99 -16.51 28.45
CA PHE A 532 -6.30 -17.41 29.38
C PHE A 532 -6.97 -17.52 30.76
N ALA A 533 -8.14 -16.90 30.92
CA ALA A 533 -8.88 -16.90 32.18
C ALA A 533 -9.24 -18.33 32.62
N ALA A 534 -9.32 -18.53 33.93
CA ALA A 534 -9.69 -19.81 34.52
C ALA A 534 -11.08 -20.27 34.04
N PRO A 535 -11.31 -21.59 33.92
CA PRO A 535 -12.61 -22.12 33.54
C PRO A 535 -13.68 -21.80 34.58
N ASP A 536 -14.87 -21.38 34.13
CA ASP A 536 -16.06 -21.34 34.96
C ASP A 536 -16.52 -22.78 35.29
N PRO A 537 -17.09 -23.06 36.47
CA PRO A 537 -17.50 -24.42 36.90
C PRO A 537 -18.71 -25.02 36.15
N ASP A 538 -19.28 -24.31 35.17
CA ASP A 538 -20.48 -24.70 34.41
C ASP A 538 -20.12 -25.56 33.16
N PRO A 539 -20.78 -26.69 32.86
CA PRO A 539 -20.59 -27.46 31.63
C PRO A 539 -20.76 -26.66 30.32
N ALA A 540 -21.59 -25.60 30.31
CA ALA A 540 -21.68 -24.69 29.15
C ALA A 540 -20.43 -23.80 28.98
N ALA A 541 -19.56 -23.72 30.00
CA ALA A 541 -18.28 -23.01 29.95
C ALA A 541 -17.28 -23.65 28.99
N ASP A 542 -17.36 -24.96 28.71
CA ASP A 542 -16.42 -25.65 27.83
C ASP A 542 -16.54 -25.22 26.36
N ARG A 543 -17.75 -24.88 25.91
CA ARG A 543 -17.96 -24.31 24.58
C ARG A 543 -17.46 -22.86 24.52
N ARG A 544 -17.77 -22.05 25.54
CA ARG A 544 -17.28 -20.68 25.66
C ARG A 544 -15.75 -20.62 25.75
N ARG A 545 -15.12 -21.58 26.42
CA ARG A 545 -13.67 -21.70 26.56
C ARG A 545 -13.00 -22.09 25.25
N ARG A 546 -13.55 -23.06 24.52
CA ARG A 546 -13.08 -23.38 23.15
C ARG A 546 -13.20 -22.18 22.22
N ALA A 547 -14.26 -21.39 22.33
CA ALA A 547 -14.40 -20.15 21.56
C ALA A 547 -13.34 -19.10 21.95
N ARG A 548 -13.05 -18.93 23.24
CA ARG A 548 -11.97 -18.02 23.72
C ARG A 548 -10.57 -18.46 23.25
N LEU A 549 -10.34 -19.76 23.12
CA LEU A 549 -9.07 -20.31 22.63
C LEU A 549 -8.99 -20.38 21.09
N SER A 550 -10.05 -20.00 20.37
CA SER A 550 -10.04 -19.95 18.92
C SER A 550 -9.56 -18.58 18.44
N VAL A 551 -8.61 -18.57 17.50
CA VAL A 551 -8.19 -17.35 16.77
C VAL A 551 -9.21 -16.95 15.68
N ALA A 552 -10.13 -17.85 15.33
CA ALA A 552 -11.19 -17.54 14.37
C ALA A 552 -12.34 -16.73 15.01
N GLU A 553 -12.50 -16.83 16.33
CA GLU A 553 -13.55 -16.14 17.08
C GLU A 553 -13.02 -14.87 17.75
N PRO A 554 -13.76 -13.74 17.66
CA PRO A 554 -13.40 -12.53 18.37
C PRO A 554 -13.73 -12.67 19.87
N VAL A 555 -12.82 -12.19 20.72
CA VAL A 555 -13.02 -12.05 22.17
C VAL A 555 -13.00 -10.56 22.51
N PRO A 556 -13.87 -10.08 23.43
CA PRO A 556 -13.79 -8.72 23.93
C PRO A 556 -12.36 -8.37 24.38
N GLY A 557 -11.89 -7.17 24.04
CA GLY A 557 -10.53 -6.71 24.37
C GLY A 557 -9.42 -7.11 23.40
N ASP A 558 -9.68 -7.94 22.38
CA ASP A 558 -8.69 -8.24 21.33
C ASP A 558 -8.27 -6.96 20.59
N GLN A 559 -9.25 -6.13 20.22
CA GLN A 559 -9.01 -4.84 19.57
C GLN A 559 -8.68 -3.77 20.60
N LEU A 560 -7.60 -3.01 20.35
CA LEU A 560 -7.22 -1.83 21.14
C LEU A 560 -7.46 -0.56 20.35
N SER A 561 -8.09 0.42 21.01
CA SER A 561 -8.09 1.80 20.51
C SER A 561 -6.68 2.39 20.61
N LEU A 562 -6.40 3.38 19.78
CA LEU A 562 -5.14 4.12 19.84
C LEU A 562 -4.95 4.80 21.20
N ASN A 563 -6.03 5.33 21.78
CA ASN A 563 -5.96 5.94 23.11
C ASN A 563 -5.57 4.96 24.22
N ALA A 564 -6.12 3.74 24.24
CA ALA A 564 -5.74 2.76 25.25
C ALA A 564 -4.30 2.29 25.08
N TYR A 565 -3.81 2.27 23.83
CA TYR A 565 -2.48 1.78 23.49
C TYR A 565 -1.37 2.81 23.71
N TYR A 566 -1.63 4.09 23.39
CA TYR A 566 -0.72 5.22 23.58
C TYR A 566 -1.06 6.06 24.81
N ASP A 567 -1.84 5.51 25.74
CA ASP A 567 -2.20 6.18 27.00
C ASP A 567 -0.93 6.66 27.72
N PRO A 568 -0.89 7.90 28.25
CA PRO A 568 0.29 8.43 28.94
C PRO A 568 0.75 7.61 30.14
N HIS A 569 -0.12 6.80 30.74
CA HIS A 569 0.21 5.91 31.85
C HIS A 569 0.87 4.60 31.40
N VAL A 570 0.83 4.24 30.11
CA VAL A 570 1.48 3.03 29.60
C VAL A 570 3.00 3.22 29.59
N LEU A 571 3.72 2.39 30.35
CA LEU A 571 5.17 2.47 30.55
C LEU A 571 5.98 1.64 29.53
N ALA A 572 5.51 1.59 28.28
CA ALA A 572 6.18 0.88 27.18
C ALA A 572 7.25 1.74 26.49
N PRO A 573 8.25 1.14 25.82
CA PRO A 573 9.03 1.86 24.81
C PRO A 573 8.11 2.52 23.79
N LEU A 574 8.49 3.69 23.28
CA LEU A 574 7.67 4.44 22.34
C LEU A 574 7.59 3.69 21.00
N HIS A 575 6.42 3.17 20.69
CA HIS A 575 6.20 2.40 19.47
C HIS A 575 5.87 3.28 18.28
N LEU A 576 6.73 3.23 17.27
CA LEU A 576 6.57 3.86 15.96
C LEU A 576 6.07 2.81 14.97
N ILE A 577 4.87 3.02 14.42
CA ILE A 577 4.30 2.16 13.39
C ILE A 577 4.45 2.86 12.04
N ASN A 578 5.28 2.29 11.17
CA ASN A 578 5.61 2.87 9.87
C ASN A 578 4.69 2.34 8.77
N VAL A 579 4.19 3.25 7.94
CA VAL A 579 3.24 3.01 6.85
C VAL A 579 3.68 3.82 5.63
N THR A 580 3.37 3.34 4.43
CA THR A 580 3.61 4.11 3.20
C THR A 580 2.34 4.81 2.76
N LEU A 581 2.43 6.13 2.60
CA LEU A 581 1.43 6.93 1.91
C LEU A 581 1.78 6.98 0.42
N ASN A 582 0.90 6.44 -0.44
CA ASN A 582 1.17 6.35 -1.86
C ASN A 582 0.96 7.70 -2.57
N LEU A 583 1.90 8.07 -3.44
CA LEU A 583 1.90 9.33 -4.17
C LEU A 583 2.51 9.11 -5.57
N THR A 584 1.66 8.87 -6.57
CA THR A 584 2.08 8.72 -7.97
C THR A 584 1.79 9.95 -8.82
N VAL A 585 0.96 10.87 -8.34
CA VAL A 585 0.55 12.08 -9.05
C VAL A 585 0.98 13.32 -8.25
N ASP A 586 2.05 13.98 -8.70
CA ASP A 586 2.48 15.27 -8.14
C ASP A 586 2.75 16.33 -9.24
N PRO A 587 1.88 17.36 -9.38
CA PRO A 587 2.09 18.49 -10.31
C PRO A 587 3.27 19.45 -10.03
N ALA A 588 3.70 19.62 -8.77
CA ALA A 588 4.81 20.53 -8.43
C ALA A 588 6.17 19.82 -8.58
N GLU A 589 6.18 18.50 -8.37
CA GLU A 589 7.31 17.60 -8.55
C GLU A 589 7.26 16.90 -9.93
N GLN A 590 6.34 17.27 -10.83
CA GLN A 590 6.25 16.70 -12.19
C GLN A 590 7.48 17.00 -13.06
N LEU A 591 8.35 17.93 -12.62
CA LEU A 591 9.67 18.22 -13.18
C LEU A 591 10.76 17.26 -12.66
N VAL A 592 10.55 16.60 -11.53
CA VAL A 592 11.45 15.63 -10.91
C VAL A 592 10.59 14.46 -10.42
N GLN A 593 10.20 13.57 -11.33
CA GLN A 593 9.48 12.36 -10.96
C GLN A 593 10.41 11.50 -10.08
N ARG A 594 10.31 11.65 -8.75
CA ARG A 594 11.05 10.81 -7.82
C ARG A 594 10.56 9.37 -8.01
N ASP A 595 11.48 8.44 -8.25
CA ASP A 595 11.22 6.99 -8.37
C ASP A 595 10.47 6.39 -7.15
N ARG A 596 10.38 7.15 -6.05
CA ARG A 596 9.84 6.74 -4.75
C ARG A 596 8.34 6.46 -4.76
N LYS A 597 7.54 7.23 -5.53
CA LYS A 597 6.07 7.09 -5.65
C LYS A 597 5.30 6.94 -4.32
N GLY A 598 5.86 7.44 -3.21
CA GLY A 598 5.29 7.36 -1.87
C GLY A 598 6.08 8.19 -0.86
N LYS A 599 5.46 8.46 0.30
CA LYS A 599 6.04 9.18 1.44
C LYS A 599 5.89 8.34 2.72
N PRO A 600 6.80 8.49 3.70
CA PRO A 600 6.68 7.80 4.98
C PRO A 600 5.58 8.45 5.81
N LEU A 601 4.66 7.62 6.30
CA LEU A 601 3.69 7.96 7.34
C LEU A 601 4.07 7.19 8.60
N CYS A 602 4.32 7.90 9.69
CA CYS A 602 4.64 7.32 10.99
C CYS A 602 3.54 7.66 11.99
N LEU A 603 2.97 6.62 12.60
CA LEU A 603 2.11 6.70 13.77
C LEU A 603 3.00 6.61 15.03
N ALA A 604 2.94 7.63 15.87
CA ALA A 604 3.72 7.76 17.09
C ALA A 604 2.83 8.21 18.27
N PRO A 605 3.28 8.10 19.52
CA PRO A 605 2.56 8.66 20.67
C PRO A 605 2.38 10.18 20.54
N GLY A 606 1.16 10.68 20.75
CA GLY A 606 0.81 12.11 20.76
C GLY A 606 1.03 12.79 22.11
N ALA A 607 0.59 14.05 22.22
CA ALA A 607 0.72 14.83 23.45
C ALA A 607 0.06 14.12 24.65
N GLY A 608 0.74 14.10 25.80
CA GLY A 608 0.25 13.45 27.02
C GLY A 608 -0.83 14.24 27.76
N LEU A 609 -0.98 15.53 27.44
CA LEU A 609 -1.98 16.44 28.01
C LEU A 609 -3.02 16.76 26.94
N ALA A 610 -4.20 16.15 27.03
CA ALA A 610 -5.36 16.68 26.30
C ALA A 610 -5.64 18.08 26.86
N GLN A 611 -5.70 19.12 26.01
CA GLN A 611 -5.98 20.48 26.48
C GLN A 611 -7.29 20.48 27.29
N PRO A 612 -7.26 20.85 28.58
CA PRO A 612 -8.46 20.91 29.41
C PRO A 612 -9.26 22.14 28.97
N GLY A 613 -10.14 21.95 27.99
CA GLY A 613 -10.80 23.08 27.33
C GLY A 613 -11.97 22.71 26.43
N ALA A 614 -12.68 21.62 26.69
CA ALA A 614 -14.08 21.44 26.31
C ALA A 614 -14.60 20.13 26.92
N ALA A 615 -15.79 20.15 27.50
CA ALA A 615 -16.52 18.97 27.99
C ALA A 615 -17.02 18.04 26.85
N SER A 616 -16.22 17.86 25.79
CA SER A 616 -16.47 16.93 24.69
C SER A 616 -15.66 15.66 24.88
N ALA A 617 -16.26 14.50 24.61
CA ALA A 617 -15.59 13.20 24.65
C ALA A 617 -14.21 13.23 23.98
N ILE A 618 -13.21 12.65 24.63
CA ILE A 618 -11.84 12.53 24.12
C ILE A 618 -11.90 11.86 22.74
N ALA A 619 -11.33 12.51 21.71
CA ALA A 619 -11.26 11.94 20.36
C ALA A 619 -10.57 10.56 20.42
N PRO A 620 -11.02 9.55 19.64
CA PRO A 620 -10.57 8.16 19.75
C PRO A 620 -9.07 7.91 19.51
N ASP A 621 -8.37 8.93 19.03
CA ASP A 621 -6.96 8.99 18.66
C ASP A 621 -6.21 10.19 19.28
N ALA A 622 -6.76 10.81 20.33
CA ALA A 622 -6.17 11.97 21.01
C ALA A 622 -4.73 11.75 21.49
N TYR A 623 -4.37 10.52 21.85
CA TYR A 623 -2.99 10.17 22.28
C TYR A 623 -2.12 9.63 21.15
N ALA A 624 -2.56 9.71 19.89
CA ALA A 624 -1.79 9.34 18.72
C ALA A 624 -1.41 10.58 17.91
N ARG A 625 -0.23 10.54 17.29
CA ARG A 625 0.28 11.56 16.38
C ARG A 625 0.65 10.91 15.06
N PHE A 626 0.12 11.47 13.98
CA PHE A 626 0.39 11.02 12.62
C PHE A 626 1.36 12.00 11.98
N THR A 627 2.49 11.50 11.48
CA THR A 627 3.51 12.32 10.82
C THR A 627 3.75 11.82 9.41
N VAL A 628 3.53 12.67 8.40
CA VAL A 628 3.86 12.40 7.01
C VAL A 628 5.13 13.17 6.68
N ASP A 629 6.21 12.45 6.40
CA ASP A 629 7.49 13.06 6.04
C ASP A 629 7.97 14.10 7.08
N GLY A 630 7.72 13.83 8.37
CA GLY A 630 8.06 14.71 9.49
C GLY A 630 7.03 15.82 9.78
N TRP A 631 5.99 15.95 8.96
CA TRP A 631 4.92 16.93 9.13
C TRP A 631 3.70 16.31 9.79
N GLN A 632 3.18 16.95 10.84
CA GLN A 632 1.97 16.47 11.50
C GLN A 632 0.76 16.52 10.55
N CYS A 633 -0.02 15.45 10.56
CA CYS A 633 -1.27 15.32 9.84
C CYS A 633 -2.39 15.00 10.83
N CYS A 634 -3.56 15.59 10.61
CA CYS A 634 -4.73 15.36 11.44
C CYS A 634 -5.73 14.53 10.63
N PRO A 635 -6.26 13.41 11.18
CA PRO A 635 -7.41 12.76 10.61
C PRO A 635 -8.63 13.68 10.69
N ASP A 636 -9.47 13.66 9.66
CA ASP A 636 -10.73 14.41 9.69
C ASP A 636 -11.82 13.57 10.32
N ALA A 637 -11.88 13.63 11.65
CA ALA A 637 -12.98 13.08 12.44
C ALA A 637 -14.18 14.05 12.53
N SER A 638 -14.06 15.27 12.00
CA SER A 638 -15.02 16.37 12.20
C SER A 638 -16.23 16.35 11.27
N TRP A 639 -16.27 15.43 10.30
CA TRP A 639 -17.41 15.27 9.39
C TRP A 639 -18.42 14.22 9.89
N PRO A 640 -19.57 14.64 10.44
CA PRO A 640 -20.68 13.74 10.71
C PRO A 640 -21.41 13.43 9.40
N SER A 641 -20.84 12.58 8.54
CA SER A 641 -21.60 12.05 7.40
C SER A 641 -21.21 10.61 7.07
N SER A 642 -21.97 9.67 7.63
CA SER A 642 -22.53 8.52 6.91
C SER A 642 -21.58 7.62 6.09
N GLY A 643 -20.35 7.37 6.55
CA GLY A 643 -19.49 6.34 5.93
C GLY A 643 -18.53 5.69 6.93
N LYS A 644 -18.47 4.36 6.93
CA LYS A 644 -17.48 3.54 7.68
C LYS A 644 -16.01 3.93 7.39
N LEU A 645 -15.74 4.73 6.35
CA LEU A 645 -14.40 5.20 5.99
C LEU A 645 -13.81 6.21 7.00
N ALA A 646 -14.66 6.91 7.76
CA ALA A 646 -14.26 7.90 8.77
C ALA A 646 -14.21 7.33 10.20
N GLN A 647 -14.37 6.00 10.35
CA GLN A 647 -14.22 5.36 11.66
C GLN A 647 -12.75 5.38 12.08
N ALA A 648 -12.52 5.67 13.36
CA ALA A 648 -11.19 5.59 13.94
C ALA A 648 -10.65 4.17 13.84
N LEU A 649 -9.47 4.04 13.23
CA LEU A 649 -8.80 2.77 13.05
C LEU A 649 -8.20 2.30 14.38
N THR A 650 -8.34 1.01 14.67
CA THR A 650 -7.73 0.38 15.85
C THR A 650 -6.24 0.16 15.63
N VAL A 651 -5.50 -0.16 16.69
CA VAL A 651 -4.09 -0.56 16.60
C VAL A 651 -3.93 -1.75 15.64
N GLY A 652 -4.85 -2.72 15.71
CA GLY A 652 -4.89 -3.88 14.81
C GLY A 652 -5.01 -3.51 13.33
N ASP A 653 -5.81 -2.48 13.02
CA ASP A 653 -5.96 -1.99 11.65
C ASP A 653 -4.67 -1.33 11.14
N TRP A 654 -4.00 -0.52 11.98
CA TRP A 654 -2.74 0.14 11.62
C TRP A 654 -1.60 -0.85 11.37
N ILE A 655 -1.51 -1.90 12.18
CA ILE A 655 -0.55 -2.98 11.97
C ILE A 655 -0.82 -3.72 10.67
N ALA A 656 -2.10 -4.00 10.38
CA ALA A 656 -2.51 -4.65 9.14
C ALA A 656 -2.22 -3.78 7.91
N ILE A 657 -2.39 -2.45 8.02
CA ILE A 657 -1.99 -1.49 6.99
C ILE A 657 -0.47 -1.47 6.82
N SER A 658 0.29 -1.45 7.92
CA SER A 658 1.75 -1.54 7.90
C SER A 658 2.25 -2.85 7.27
N GLY A 659 1.47 -3.93 7.37
CA GLY A 659 1.74 -5.25 6.75
C GLY A 659 1.02 -5.53 5.43
N ALA A 660 0.44 -4.51 4.78
CA ALA A 660 -0.33 -4.66 3.55
C ALA A 660 0.53 -4.84 2.29
N ALA A 661 1.40 -5.86 2.28
CA ALA A 661 2.42 -6.08 1.25
C ALA A 661 1.85 -6.29 -0.16
N VAL A 662 0.60 -6.79 -0.26
CA VAL A 662 -0.12 -6.92 -1.54
C VAL A 662 -1.18 -5.82 -1.65
N SER A 663 -0.85 -4.78 -2.40
CA SER A 663 -1.69 -3.60 -2.58
C SER A 663 -1.61 -3.05 -4.01
N THR A 664 -2.60 -2.26 -4.42
CA THR A 664 -2.57 -1.56 -5.73
C THR A 664 -1.59 -0.41 -5.76
N GLY A 665 -1.18 0.08 -4.57
CA GLY A 665 -0.06 0.98 -4.34
C GLY A 665 1.08 0.24 -3.64
N LEU A 666 2.20 0.08 -4.34
CA LEU A 666 3.41 -0.62 -3.89
C LEU A 666 4.60 0.34 -3.73
N GLY A 667 4.33 1.61 -3.41
CA GLY A 667 5.34 2.68 -3.38
C GLY A 667 6.16 2.73 -4.68
N ARG A 668 7.48 2.61 -4.58
CA ARG A 668 8.42 2.63 -5.73
C ARG A 668 8.08 1.62 -6.82
N ALA A 669 7.55 0.45 -6.46
CA ALA A 669 7.21 -0.63 -7.39
C ALA A 669 5.83 -0.45 -8.05
N THR A 670 5.11 0.64 -7.76
CA THR A 670 3.77 0.87 -8.32
C THR A 670 3.82 1.03 -9.84
N THR A 671 3.08 0.20 -10.55
CA THR A 671 2.86 0.31 -12.00
C THR A 671 1.37 0.23 -12.31
N LEU A 672 0.96 0.78 -13.45
CA LEU A 672 -0.44 0.71 -13.90
C LEU A 672 -0.90 -0.75 -14.08
N GLY A 673 -0.06 -1.59 -14.69
CA GLY A 673 -0.39 -3.00 -14.95
C GLY A 673 -0.62 -3.80 -13.68
N THR A 674 0.28 -3.69 -12.69
CA THR A 674 0.13 -4.40 -11.40
C THR A 674 -1.06 -3.87 -10.60
N SER A 675 -1.28 -2.56 -10.61
CA SER A 675 -2.41 -1.92 -9.92
C SER A 675 -3.77 -2.33 -10.50
N LEU A 676 -3.91 -2.33 -11.83
CA LEU A 676 -5.11 -2.82 -12.51
C LEU A 676 -5.36 -4.30 -12.23
N LEU A 677 -4.32 -5.14 -12.34
CA LEU A 677 -4.43 -6.58 -12.12
C LEU A 677 -4.91 -6.89 -10.71
N LEU A 678 -4.23 -6.34 -9.69
CA LEU A 678 -4.55 -6.55 -8.29
C LEU A 678 -5.92 -5.98 -7.93
N GLY A 679 -6.27 -4.80 -8.45
CA GLY A 679 -7.56 -4.18 -8.17
C GLY A 679 -8.75 -4.91 -8.82
N LEU A 680 -8.65 -5.31 -10.09
CA LEU A 680 -9.70 -6.07 -10.78
C LEU A 680 -9.83 -7.51 -10.25
N ALA A 681 -8.71 -8.14 -9.86
CA ALA A 681 -8.72 -9.43 -9.16
C ALA A 681 -9.10 -9.30 -7.68
N ASN A 682 -9.30 -8.07 -7.18
CA ASN A 682 -9.60 -7.75 -5.79
C ASN A 682 -8.60 -8.34 -4.77
N LEU A 683 -7.33 -8.39 -5.14
CA LEU A 683 -6.19 -8.76 -4.30
C LEU A 683 -5.54 -7.48 -3.74
N ARG A 684 -6.17 -6.90 -2.72
CA ARG A 684 -5.73 -5.62 -2.16
C ARG A 684 -5.90 -5.59 -0.66
N LEU A 685 -4.87 -5.12 0.02
CA LEU A 685 -4.81 -4.90 1.46
C LEU A 685 -4.67 -3.42 1.84
N GLY A 686 -4.50 -2.52 0.85
CA GLY A 686 -4.40 -1.09 1.10
C GLY A 686 -5.73 -0.46 1.52
N THR A 687 -5.63 0.72 2.15
CA THR A 687 -6.75 1.40 2.80
C THR A 687 -6.79 2.88 2.40
N TRP A 688 -7.97 3.39 2.05
CA TRP A 688 -8.22 4.81 1.92
C TRP A 688 -8.47 5.42 3.31
N TRP A 689 -7.68 6.43 3.66
CA TRP A 689 -7.71 7.10 4.95
C TRP A 689 -7.99 8.61 4.78
N PRO A 690 -9.01 9.16 5.45
CA PRO A 690 -9.30 10.60 5.40
C PRO A 690 -8.37 11.39 6.33
N SER A 691 -7.54 12.27 5.78
CA SER A 691 -6.68 13.14 6.57
C SER A 691 -6.22 14.39 5.83
N PHE A 692 -5.85 15.41 6.59
CA PHE A 692 -5.36 16.70 6.09
C PHE A 692 -4.08 17.12 6.83
N PRO A 693 -3.12 17.78 6.17
CA PRO A 693 -1.93 18.31 6.85
C PRO A 693 -2.29 19.34 7.92
N ALA A 694 -1.71 19.22 9.13
CA ALA A 694 -2.02 20.08 10.28
C ALA A 694 -1.70 21.57 10.03
N ARG A 695 -0.78 21.86 9.10
CA ARG A 695 -0.44 23.22 8.69
C ARG A 695 -1.63 24.00 8.11
N TYR A 696 -2.65 23.30 7.60
CA TYR A 696 -3.91 23.91 7.18
C TYR A 696 -4.87 24.20 8.35
N ALA A 697 -4.66 23.60 9.53
CA ALA A 697 -5.47 23.83 10.73
C ALA A 697 -5.07 25.12 11.47
N HIS A 698 -3.78 25.46 11.54
CA HIS A 698 -3.28 26.60 12.33
C HIS A 698 -3.49 28.00 11.72
N ARG A 699 -3.88 28.12 10.45
CA ARG A 699 -4.17 29.43 9.83
C ARG A 699 -5.58 29.97 10.11
N GLY A 700 -6.43 29.22 10.83
CA GLY A 700 -7.82 29.59 11.15
C GLY A 700 -8.01 30.48 12.38
N GLY A 701 -6.99 31.25 12.77
CA GLY A 701 -7.12 32.27 13.82
C GLY A 701 -7.46 33.62 13.18
N ARG A 702 -8.76 33.93 13.09
CA ARG A 702 -9.42 35.12 12.53
C ARG A 702 -9.95 34.94 11.11
N GLU A 703 -11.26 35.17 10.99
CA GLU A 703 -12.10 35.20 9.78
C GLU A 703 -12.74 33.86 9.37
N GLY A 704 -14.04 33.76 9.69
CA GLY A 704 -14.93 32.65 9.39
C GLY A 704 -15.29 32.54 7.91
N GLU A 705 -14.31 32.25 7.06
CA GLU A 705 -14.59 31.75 5.72
C GLU A 705 -14.81 30.23 5.75
N ARG A 706 -15.99 29.82 5.28
CA ARG A 706 -16.39 28.42 5.10
C ARG A 706 -15.30 27.64 4.35
N TRP A 707 -14.59 26.80 5.10
CA TRP A 707 -13.71 25.71 4.69
C TRP A 707 -13.96 25.23 3.26
N ARG A 708 -13.19 25.72 2.29
CA ARG A 708 -13.10 25.07 0.98
C ARG A 708 -12.19 23.87 1.15
N HIS A 709 -12.79 22.73 1.52
CA HIS A 709 -12.18 21.41 1.40
C HIS A 709 -11.36 21.33 0.10
N PRO A 710 -10.09 20.89 0.12
CA PRO A 710 -9.26 20.80 -1.08
C PRO A 710 -9.86 19.90 -2.16
N GLU A 711 -10.84 19.06 -1.81
CA GLU A 711 -11.69 18.34 -2.77
C GLU A 711 -12.42 19.30 -3.73
N ARG A 712 -13.04 20.40 -3.27
CA ARG A 712 -13.85 21.26 -4.16
C ARG A 712 -13.06 22.07 -5.18
N ALA A 713 -11.77 22.32 -4.93
CA ALA A 713 -10.94 23.15 -5.82
C ALA A 713 -10.32 22.36 -6.99
N THR A 714 -10.35 21.02 -6.96
CA THR A 714 -9.58 20.17 -7.91
C THR A 714 -10.40 19.13 -8.67
N HIS A 715 -11.73 19.13 -8.52
CA HIS A 715 -12.61 18.14 -9.14
C HIS A 715 -13.47 18.71 -10.28
N PRO A 716 -13.76 17.90 -11.33
CA PRO A 716 -15.01 18.04 -12.07
C PRO A 716 -16.16 17.80 -11.08
N TRP A 717 -17.00 18.81 -10.87
CA TRP A 717 -18.07 18.86 -9.86
C TRP A 717 -18.96 17.60 -9.79
N LEU A 718 -19.20 16.91 -10.91
CA LEU A 718 -20.00 15.69 -10.99
C LEU A 718 -19.32 14.43 -10.45
N ALA A 719 -18.02 14.25 -10.73
CA ALA A 719 -17.32 12.98 -10.45
C ALA A 719 -17.01 12.81 -8.96
N ALA A 720 -16.75 13.89 -8.24
CA ALA A 720 -16.38 13.84 -6.82
C ALA A 720 -17.56 14.00 -5.85
N GLY A 721 -18.65 14.64 -6.28
CA GLY A 721 -19.84 14.81 -5.46
C GLY A 721 -20.77 13.60 -5.48
N VAL A 722 -20.98 13.01 -6.66
CA VAL A 722 -22.04 12.02 -6.87
C VAL A 722 -21.50 10.60 -7.05
N PHE A 723 -20.39 10.44 -7.76
CA PHE A 723 -19.75 9.14 -8.07
C PHE A 723 -18.44 8.94 -7.31
N ARG A 724 -18.41 9.34 -6.03
CA ARG A 724 -17.17 9.39 -5.23
C ARG A 724 -16.52 8.00 -5.10
N THR A 725 -17.31 6.96 -4.82
CA THR A 725 -16.81 5.58 -4.75
C THR A 725 -16.17 5.13 -6.06
N GLN A 726 -16.85 5.32 -7.19
CA GLN A 726 -16.34 4.93 -8.52
C GLN A 726 -15.09 5.72 -8.88
N TYR A 727 -15.05 7.00 -8.54
CA TYR A 727 -13.93 7.88 -8.84
C TYR A 727 -12.66 7.46 -8.09
N TYR A 728 -12.74 7.24 -6.78
CA TYR A 728 -11.60 6.81 -5.99
C TYR A 728 -11.18 5.37 -6.32
N LEU A 729 -12.14 4.49 -6.64
CA LEU A 729 -11.83 3.16 -7.15
C LEU A 729 -11.13 3.23 -8.51
N GLY A 730 -11.56 4.12 -9.41
CA GLY A 730 -10.89 4.36 -10.68
C GLY A 730 -9.49 4.96 -10.50
N CYS A 731 -9.30 5.84 -9.51
CA CYS A 731 -7.97 6.34 -9.13
C CYS A 731 -7.08 5.20 -8.64
N GLU A 732 -7.60 4.32 -7.79
CA GLU A 732 -6.91 3.14 -7.30
C GLU A 732 -6.49 2.22 -8.46
N LEU A 733 -7.43 1.81 -9.30
CA LEU A 733 -7.20 0.95 -10.47
C LEU A 733 -6.21 1.54 -11.47
N SER A 734 -6.22 2.87 -11.64
CA SER A 734 -5.32 3.56 -12.57
C SER A 734 -3.96 3.94 -11.96
N ALA A 735 -3.64 3.44 -10.76
CA ALA A 735 -2.43 3.77 -10.02
C ALA A 735 -2.24 5.29 -9.83
N ARG A 736 -3.32 6.04 -9.58
CA ARG A 736 -3.34 7.51 -9.41
C ARG A 736 -3.58 7.91 -7.96
N PHE A 737 -2.51 7.93 -7.18
CA PHE A 737 -2.50 8.35 -5.79
C PHE A 737 -1.98 9.78 -5.68
N HIS A 738 -2.76 10.65 -5.05
CA HIS A 738 -2.49 12.10 -5.02
C HIS A 738 -1.84 12.56 -3.72
N GLY A 739 -1.55 11.62 -2.80
CA GLY A 739 -1.02 11.88 -1.47
C GLY A 739 -1.75 13.01 -0.73
N THR A 740 -1.00 13.91 -0.12
CA THR A 740 -1.50 14.98 0.77
C THR A 740 -2.27 16.10 0.04
N ARG A 741 -2.39 16.06 -1.29
CA ARG A 741 -3.13 17.05 -2.09
C ARG A 741 -4.64 16.84 -2.05
N ARG A 742 -5.10 15.66 -1.61
CA ARG A 742 -6.53 15.32 -1.49
C ARG A 742 -6.85 14.96 -0.05
N GLY A 743 -8.13 15.10 0.30
CA GLY A 743 -8.62 14.74 1.63
C GLY A 743 -8.53 13.25 1.93
N TRP A 744 -8.44 12.39 0.92
CA TRP A 744 -8.28 10.94 1.08
C TRP A 744 -6.94 10.47 0.52
N GLN A 745 -6.21 9.77 1.37
CA GLN A 745 -4.87 9.27 1.13
C GLN A 745 -4.92 7.74 1.06
N TYR A 746 -4.12 7.14 0.17
CA TYR A 746 -4.06 5.69 0.04
C TYR A 746 -2.84 5.13 0.77
N LEU A 747 -3.10 4.30 1.77
CA LEU A 747 -2.08 3.72 2.65
C LEU A 747 -1.78 2.28 2.28
N SER A 748 -0.51 1.89 2.40
CA SER A 748 -0.01 0.53 2.15
C SER A 748 1.15 0.18 3.09
N ASP A 749 1.72 -1.02 2.94
CA ASP A 749 2.85 -1.51 3.73
C ASP A 749 3.98 -0.48 3.90
N GLY A 750 4.52 -0.35 5.11
CA GLY A 750 5.65 0.55 5.40
C GLY A 750 6.91 0.22 4.60
N GLY A 751 7.10 -1.07 4.27
CA GLY A 751 8.22 -1.58 3.51
C GLY A 751 8.24 -1.17 2.04
N HIS A 752 7.13 -0.63 1.52
CA HIS A 752 7.13 0.00 0.20
C HIS A 752 7.96 1.29 0.13
N PHE A 753 8.23 1.92 1.29
CA PHE A 753 9.14 3.06 1.44
C PHE A 753 10.46 2.65 2.10
N ASP A 754 10.40 2.15 3.34
CA ASP A 754 11.54 1.66 4.12
C ASP A 754 11.14 0.38 4.86
N ASN A 755 11.69 -0.77 4.44
CA ASN A 755 11.39 -2.05 5.05
C ASN A 755 12.15 -2.27 6.37
N THR A 756 13.19 -1.49 6.64
CA THR A 756 14.02 -1.65 7.84
C THR A 756 13.35 -1.09 9.11
N GLY A 757 12.50 -0.07 8.96
CA GLY A 757 11.91 0.66 10.08
C GLY A 757 12.88 1.65 10.74
N VAL A 758 14.06 1.89 10.16
CA VAL A 758 15.08 2.76 10.72
C VAL A 758 14.91 4.21 10.29
N TYR A 759 14.33 4.47 9.12
CA TYR A 759 14.25 5.81 8.53
C TYR A 759 13.74 6.88 9.52
N GLU A 760 12.64 6.59 10.21
CA GLU A 760 12.06 7.50 11.19
C GLU A 760 12.95 7.69 12.43
N LEU A 761 13.70 6.69 12.85
CA LEU A 761 14.61 6.79 14.00
C LEU A 761 15.79 7.73 13.74
N LEU A 762 16.16 7.95 12.47
CA LEU A 762 17.25 8.85 12.07
C LEU A 762 16.89 10.34 12.18
N ARG A 763 15.66 10.68 12.55
CA ARG A 763 15.25 12.08 12.71
C ARG A 763 16.02 12.73 13.86
N PRO A 764 16.65 13.92 13.65
CA PRO A 764 17.47 14.56 14.68
C PRO A 764 16.76 14.79 16.02
N GLY A 765 15.45 15.06 16.00
CA GLY A 765 14.67 15.31 17.21
C GLY A 765 14.48 14.10 18.13
N ARG A 766 14.73 12.87 17.66
CA ARG A 766 14.64 11.64 18.49
C ARG A 766 15.94 11.30 19.20
N ASP A 767 17.05 11.92 18.78
CA ASP A 767 18.39 11.76 19.35
C ASP A 767 18.77 10.31 19.72
N VAL A 768 18.67 9.42 18.72
CA VAL A 768 18.97 7.99 18.89
C VAL A 768 20.46 7.73 18.64
N ALA A 769 21.15 7.19 19.64
CA ALA A 769 22.57 6.86 19.57
C ALA A 769 22.83 5.42 19.09
N LEU A 770 22.06 4.44 19.56
CA LEU A 770 22.17 3.03 19.17
C LEU A 770 20.85 2.52 18.60
N ILE A 771 20.94 1.86 17.43
CA ILE A 771 19.82 1.20 16.77
C ILE A 771 20.16 -0.27 16.59
N VAL A 772 19.38 -1.17 17.19
CA VAL A 772 19.45 -2.60 16.86
C VAL A 772 18.38 -2.91 15.83
N LEU A 773 18.78 -3.28 14.62
CA LEU A 773 17.92 -3.60 13.50
C LEU A 773 17.89 -5.11 13.26
N CYS A 774 16.72 -5.73 13.31
CA CYS A 774 16.53 -7.08 12.76
C CYS A 774 16.10 -6.95 11.30
N ASP A 775 17.01 -7.20 10.33
CA ASP A 775 16.70 -7.18 8.90
C ASP A 775 16.20 -8.55 8.43
N CYS A 776 14.89 -8.72 8.43
CA CYS A 776 14.16 -9.94 8.14
C CYS A 776 13.54 -9.91 6.74
N GLY A 777 13.85 -8.92 5.89
CA GLY A 777 13.45 -8.89 4.49
C GLY A 777 13.96 -10.14 3.75
N ALA A 778 13.11 -10.73 2.90
CA ALA A 778 13.47 -11.95 2.16
C ALA A 778 14.58 -11.61 1.16
N ASP A 779 15.75 -12.20 1.36
CA ASP A 779 16.96 -11.89 0.61
C ASP A 779 17.78 -13.17 0.39
N PRO A 780 17.32 -14.07 -0.49
CA PRO A 780 17.92 -15.39 -0.67
C PRO A 780 19.38 -15.34 -1.13
N ASP A 781 19.76 -14.25 -1.79
CA ASP A 781 21.12 -13.99 -2.30
C ASP A 781 21.95 -13.08 -1.38
N TYR A 782 21.40 -12.65 -0.24
CA TYR A 782 22.03 -11.71 0.70
C TYR A 782 22.59 -10.44 0.04
N ARG A 783 21.81 -9.80 -0.85
CA ARG A 783 22.20 -8.57 -1.55
C ARG A 783 21.97 -7.30 -0.74
N PHE A 784 21.31 -7.39 0.42
CA PHE A 784 21.04 -6.27 1.33
C PHE A 784 20.31 -5.09 0.65
N GLY A 785 19.34 -5.39 -0.21
CA GLY A 785 18.61 -4.37 -0.99
C GLY A 785 17.85 -3.35 -0.12
N ASP A 786 17.33 -3.77 1.03
CA ASP A 786 16.64 -2.89 1.98
C ASP A 786 17.62 -1.95 2.71
N LEU A 787 18.78 -2.47 3.12
CA LEU A 787 19.87 -1.67 3.69
C LEU A 787 20.39 -0.64 2.69
N ALA A 788 20.67 -1.05 1.45
CA ALA A 788 21.14 -0.13 0.40
C ALA A 788 20.12 0.99 0.15
N ASN A 789 18.82 0.68 0.22
CA ASN A 789 17.76 1.68 0.12
C ASN A 789 17.78 2.64 1.32
N LEU A 790 17.92 2.13 2.55
CA LEU A 790 18.03 2.95 3.76
C LEU A 790 19.23 3.91 3.70
N ILE A 791 20.43 3.43 3.34
CA ILE A 791 21.64 4.24 3.22
C ILE A 791 21.40 5.41 2.25
N ARG A 792 20.78 5.13 1.10
CA ARG A 792 20.44 6.15 0.10
C ARG A 792 19.42 7.16 0.63
N LEU A 793 18.39 6.70 1.34
CA LEU A 793 17.37 7.58 1.92
C LEU A 793 17.96 8.46 3.04
N ALA A 794 18.79 7.91 3.91
CA ALA A 794 19.49 8.64 4.96
C ALA A 794 20.36 9.77 4.39
N ARG A 795 21.08 9.50 3.30
CA ARG A 795 21.90 10.51 2.61
C ARG A 795 21.06 11.63 2.01
N ILE A 796 19.99 11.28 1.28
CA ILE A 796 19.20 12.27 0.52
C ILE A 796 18.28 13.09 1.43
N ASP A 797 17.65 12.46 2.42
CA ASP A 797 16.56 13.08 3.19
C ASP A 797 17.02 13.58 4.57
N HIS A 798 18.05 12.96 5.16
CA HIS A 798 18.57 13.33 6.49
C HIS A 798 19.97 13.95 6.47
N GLY A 799 20.67 13.94 5.33
CA GLY A 799 22.07 14.39 5.27
C GLY A 799 23.01 13.54 6.14
N LEU A 800 22.70 12.24 6.23
CA LEU A 800 23.48 11.26 7.00
C LEU A 800 24.13 10.25 6.05
N GLU A 801 25.43 10.08 6.18
CA GLU A 801 26.19 9.01 5.52
C GLU A 801 26.32 7.83 6.47
N LEU A 802 25.68 6.72 6.13
CA LEU A 802 25.81 5.46 6.85
C LEU A 802 26.95 4.65 6.22
N VAL A 803 27.98 4.33 7.00
CA VAL A 803 29.18 3.62 6.56
C VAL A 803 29.27 2.29 7.31
N VAL A 804 29.59 1.20 6.61
CA VAL A 804 29.85 -0.10 7.23
C VAL A 804 31.16 -0.03 8.01
N ASP A 805 31.12 -0.42 9.29
CA ASP A 805 32.30 -0.51 10.13
C ASP A 805 33.09 -1.77 9.77
N THR A 806 34.14 -1.59 8.96
CA THR A 806 35.04 -2.67 8.55
C THR A 806 35.99 -3.11 9.67
N GLU A 807 36.23 -2.28 10.69
CA GLU A 807 37.07 -2.63 11.82
C GLU A 807 36.41 -3.71 12.66
N ALA A 808 35.08 -3.65 12.83
CA ALA A 808 34.30 -4.68 13.50
C ALA A 808 34.48 -6.09 12.88
N ALA A 809 34.64 -6.17 11.55
CA ALA A 809 34.87 -7.43 10.84
C ALA A 809 36.27 -8.03 11.10
N SER A 810 37.23 -7.21 11.56
CA SER A 810 38.61 -7.59 11.88
C SER A 810 38.90 -7.67 13.39
N HIS A 811 38.01 -7.12 14.23
CA HIS A 811 38.19 -7.04 15.68
C HIS A 811 38.23 -8.45 16.33
N PRO A 812 39.11 -8.72 17.32
CA PRO A 812 39.31 -10.07 17.89
C PRO A 812 38.04 -10.77 18.41
N VAL A 813 37.10 -9.99 18.96
CA VAL A 813 35.83 -10.49 19.50
C VAL A 813 34.65 -10.30 18.53
N LEU A 814 34.41 -9.08 18.03
CA LEU A 814 33.28 -8.77 17.15
C LEU A 814 33.31 -9.56 15.83
N SER A 815 34.48 -9.83 15.26
CA SER A 815 34.61 -10.62 14.03
C SER A 815 34.07 -12.04 14.15
N ARG A 816 33.76 -12.56 15.35
CA ARG A 816 33.10 -13.86 15.50
C ARG A 816 31.68 -13.90 14.92
N VAL A 817 31.00 -12.74 14.84
CA VAL A 817 29.61 -12.64 14.33
C VAL A 817 29.38 -11.47 13.38
N PHE A 818 30.21 -10.41 13.47
CA PHE A 818 30.14 -9.25 12.60
C PHE A 818 31.01 -9.44 11.35
N GLY A 819 30.41 -9.19 10.20
CA GLY A 819 31.07 -9.20 8.89
C GLY A 819 30.71 -7.97 8.07
N VAL A 820 31.22 -7.91 6.84
CA VAL A 820 30.78 -6.96 5.82
C VAL A 820 29.71 -7.60 4.93
N PRO A 821 28.87 -6.83 4.23
CA PRO A 821 27.81 -7.38 3.37
C PRO A 821 28.29 -8.45 2.38
N ASP A 822 29.51 -8.30 1.85
CA ASP A 822 30.09 -9.26 0.91
C ASP A 822 30.28 -10.65 1.53
N ASP A 823 30.52 -10.77 2.85
CA ASP A 823 30.74 -12.06 3.55
C ASP A 823 29.49 -12.99 3.58
N PHE A 824 28.34 -12.49 3.15
CA PHE A 824 27.06 -13.20 3.18
C PHE A 824 26.68 -13.81 1.82
N GLY A 825 27.36 -13.44 0.72
CA GLY A 825 26.98 -13.84 -0.62
C GLY A 825 27.12 -15.35 -0.91
N PRO A 826 26.27 -15.93 -1.79
CA PRO A 826 26.35 -17.34 -2.15
C PRO A 826 27.63 -17.65 -2.94
N GLY A 827 28.38 -18.67 -2.52
CA GLY A 827 29.54 -19.20 -3.25
C GLY A 827 30.90 -18.57 -2.91
N GLN A 828 31.00 -17.73 -1.87
CA GLN A 828 32.31 -17.32 -1.39
C GLN A 828 33.08 -18.51 -0.80
N PRO A 829 34.40 -18.62 -1.05
CA PRO A 829 35.22 -19.62 -0.37
C PRO A 829 35.07 -19.38 1.12
N ALA A 830 34.79 -20.45 1.87
CA ALA A 830 34.70 -20.41 3.32
C ALA A 830 36.05 -19.96 3.89
N SER A 831 36.33 -18.66 3.91
CA SER A 831 37.30 -18.09 4.82
C SER A 831 36.86 -18.53 6.22
N ALA A 832 37.83 -18.96 7.04
CA ALA A 832 37.54 -19.52 8.35
C ALA A 832 36.68 -18.53 9.16
N GLY A 833 35.40 -18.85 9.37
CA GLY A 833 34.44 -18.02 10.12
C GLY A 833 33.39 -17.25 9.30
N ALA A 834 33.43 -17.23 7.96
CA ALA A 834 32.41 -16.53 7.16
C ALA A 834 31.00 -17.11 7.34
N ALA A 835 30.88 -18.43 7.57
CA ALA A 835 29.60 -19.11 7.78
C ALA A 835 28.86 -18.70 9.06
N ASP A 836 29.58 -18.12 10.03
CA ASP A 836 29.03 -17.72 11.33
C ASP A 836 28.71 -16.23 11.42
N LYS A 837 29.00 -15.46 10.37
CA LYS A 837 28.67 -14.03 10.28
C LYS A 837 27.15 -13.88 10.13
N CYS A 838 26.52 -13.21 11.10
CA CYS A 838 25.08 -12.99 11.16
C CYS A 838 24.71 -11.52 11.46
N ALA A 839 25.70 -10.64 11.61
CA ALA A 839 25.48 -9.22 11.85
C ALA A 839 26.42 -8.32 11.04
N VAL A 840 26.00 -7.08 10.80
CA VAL A 840 26.78 -6.00 10.18
C VAL A 840 26.68 -4.78 11.07
N LEU A 841 27.81 -4.11 11.32
CA LEU A 841 27.85 -2.87 12.10
C LEU A 841 27.95 -1.68 11.15
N LEU A 842 27.16 -0.63 11.40
CA LEU A 842 27.23 0.61 10.64
C LEU A 842 27.31 1.82 11.57
N ASP A 843 28.07 2.81 11.15
CA ASP A 843 28.19 4.11 11.82
C ASP A 843 27.65 5.22 10.92
N GLY A 844 26.82 6.09 11.51
CA GLY A 844 26.20 7.22 10.82
C GLY A 844 26.91 8.54 11.09
N TYR A 845 27.24 9.28 10.04
CA TYR A 845 27.94 10.57 10.11
C TYR A 845 27.15 11.67 9.40
N ARG A 846 27.18 12.89 9.93
CA ARG A 846 26.56 14.05 9.25
C ARG A 846 27.43 14.50 8.08
N THR A 847 26.82 14.80 6.93
CA THR A 847 27.52 15.16 5.69
C THR A 847 27.86 16.65 5.54
N ASP A 848 27.97 17.40 6.65
CA ASP A 848 28.10 18.87 6.60
C ASP A 848 29.42 19.31 5.92
N PRO A 849 29.38 20.08 4.81
CA PRO A 849 30.56 20.44 4.02
C PRO A 849 31.55 21.39 4.72
N ALA A 850 31.20 21.97 5.87
CA ALA A 850 32.04 22.95 6.57
C ALA A 850 33.15 22.34 7.47
N CYS A 851 33.19 21.02 7.67
CA CYS A 851 34.06 20.42 8.68
C CYS A 851 35.28 19.70 8.07
N ALA A 852 36.44 20.35 8.18
CA ALA A 852 37.76 19.73 8.09
C ALA A 852 38.16 18.92 9.36
N ALA A 853 37.22 18.75 10.30
CA ALA A 853 37.38 17.99 11.54
C ALA A 853 36.98 16.51 11.33
N PRO A 854 37.48 15.56 12.16
CA PRO A 854 37.03 14.17 12.11
C PRO A 854 35.51 14.10 12.30
N ARG A 855 34.82 13.35 11.42
CA ARG A 855 33.36 13.21 11.42
C ARG A 855 32.91 12.59 12.75
N ALA A 856 32.18 13.35 13.57
CA ALA A 856 31.59 12.81 14.78
C ALA A 856 30.48 11.80 14.44
N ARG A 857 30.53 10.62 15.07
CA ARG A 857 29.50 9.58 14.93
C ARG A 857 28.20 10.07 15.57
N VAL A 858 27.13 10.12 14.78
CA VAL A 858 25.79 10.54 15.22
C VAL A 858 25.05 9.36 15.83
N CYS A 859 25.07 8.21 15.16
CA CYS A 859 24.43 6.98 15.60
C CYS A 859 25.21 5.75 15.13
N ARG A 860 24.94 4.62 15.79
CA ARG A 860 25.45 3.29 15.47
C ARG A 860 24.29 2.33 15.22
N ILE A 861 24.37 1.54 14.16
CA ILE A 861 23.34 0.58 13.75
C ILE A 861 23.93 -0.83 13.79
N VAL A 862 23.34 -1.68 14.62
CA VAL A 862 23.63 -3.12 14.71
C VAL A 862 22.59 -3.85 13.87
N LEU A 863 22.95 -4.22 12.64
CA LEU A 863 22.07 -4.98 11.76
C LEU A 863 22.27 -6.47 12.01
N ILE A 864 21.20 -7.16 12.39
CA ILE A 864 21.12 -8.62 12.55
C ILE A 864 20.38 -9.19 11.35
N LYS A 865 21.02 -10.11 10.62
CA LYS A 865 20.46 -10.77 9.42
C LYS A 865 20.17 -12.25 9.74
N PRO A 866 18.94 -12.75 9.52
CA PRO A 866 18.65 -14.18 9.61
C PRO A 866 19.57 -14.96 8.67
N ARG A 867 20.40 -15.83 9.23
CA ARG A 867 21.29 -16.73 8.50
C ARG A 867 21.42 -18.01 9.29
N LEU A 868 21.44 -19.15 8.60
CA LEU A 868 21.73 -20.41 9.27
C LEU A 868 23.22 -20.46 9.62
N VAL A 869 23.53 -20.38 10.91
CA VAL A 869 24.89 -20.37 11.48
C VAL A 869 25.30 -21.77 11.95
N SER A 870 26.60 -22.06 12.00
CA SER A 870 27.09 -23.42 12.32
C SER A 870 26.75 -23.85 13.76
N TRP A 871 26.69 -22.88 14.67
CA TRP A 871 26.37 -23.06 16.09
C TRP A 871 24.87 -22.95 16.41
N ALA A 872 24.00 -22.89 15.39
CA ALA A 872 22.56 -22.96 15.61
C ALA A 872 22.17 -24.29 16.30
N PRO A 873 21.05 -24.32 17.05
CA PRO A 873 20.53 -25.55 17.65
C PRO A 873 20.38 -26.69 16.64
N ALA A 874 20.52 -27.94 17.11
CA ALA A 874 20.60 -29.11 16.23
C ALA A 874 19.33 -29.31 15.39
N ASP A 875 18.17 -29.07 15.97
CA ASP A 875 16.85 -29.06 15.33
C ASP A 875 16.75 -27.97 14.24
N VAL A 876 17.22 -26.75 14.52
CA VAL A 876 17.24 -25.65 13.53
C VAL A 876 18.15 -25.97 12.34
N ARG A 877 19.32 -26.58 12.58
CA ARG A 877 20.22 -27.02 11.50
C ARG A 877 19.60 -28.13 10.67
N HIS A 878 18.93 -29.08 11.31
CA HIS A 878 18.22 -30.15 10.60
C HIS A 878 17.08 -29.57 9.75
N TYR A 879 16.29 -28.64 10.30
CA TYR A 879 15.22 -27.97 9.58
C TYR A 879 15.74 -27.23 8.34
N GLY A 880 16.85 -26.49 8.46
CA GLY A 880 17.48 -25.81 7.34
C GLY A 880 18.04 -26.77 6.27
N ALA A 881 18.52 -27.96 6.68
CA ALA A 881 18.99 -28.98 5.74
C ALA A 881 17.85 -29.58 4.91
N THR A 882 16.64 -29.68 5.46
CA THR A 882 15.45 -30.18 4.74
C THR A 882 14.67 -29.09 4.02
N HIS A 883 14.90 -27.81 4.34
CA HIS A 883 14.22 -26.64 3.75
C HIS A 883 15.23 -25.63 3.19
N PRO A 884 15.70 -25.79 1.94
CA PRO A 884 16.78 -24.97 1.37
C PRO A 884 16.51 -23.46 1.31
N ALA A 885 15.25 -23.04 1.38
CA ALA A 885 14.87 -21.63 1.40
C ALA A 885 15.00 -21.00 2.79
N PHE A 886 15.06 -21.79 3.87
CA PHE A 886 15.23 -21.29 5.23
C PHE A 886 16.66 -20.71 5.42
N PRO A 887 16.83 -19.56 6.10
CA PRO A 887 15.82 -18.70 6.72
C PRO A 887 15.35 -17.52 5.83
N GLN A 888 15.49 -17.62 4.51
CA GLN A 888 15.19 -16.57 3.51
C GLN A 888 13.92 -16.87 2.68
N GLU A 889 12.92 -17.50 3.30
CA GLU A 889 11.66 -17.84 2.62
C GLU A 889 10.89 -16.59 2.15
N GLY A 890 10.04 -16.74 1.13
CA GLY A 890 9.28 -15.62 0.57
C GLY A 890 8.27 -15.04 1.56
N THR A 891 8.05 -13.73 1.53
CA THR A 891 7.02 -13.06 2.37
C THR A 891 5.59 -13.42 1.98
N GLY A 892 5.39 -14.13 0.87
CA GLY A 892 4.10 -14.69 0.49
C GLY A 892 3.65 -15.88 1.36
N ASP A 893 4.58 -16.54 2.07
CA ASP A 893 4.25 -17.57 3.04
C ASP A 893 3.89 -16.95 4.39
N GLN A 894 2.63 -17.12 4.79
CA GLN A 894 2.05 -16.63 6.04
C GLN A 894 1.43 -17.77 6.85
N PHE A 895 1.77 -19.03 6.55
CA PHE A 895 1.14 -20.22 7.12
C PHE A 895 2.13 -21.09 7.88
N PHE A 896 2.89 -20.47 8.79
CA PHE A 896 3.94 -21.17 9.53
C PHE A 896 3.37 -22.31 10.36
N ASP A 897 3.89 -23.51 10.12
CA ASP A 897 3.64 -24.64 10.98
C ASP A 897 4.47 -24.57 12.27
N GLU A 898 4.23 -25.50 13.18
CA GLU A 898 4.87 -25.50 14.49
C GLU A 898 6.41 -25.61 14.39
N ALA A 899 6.91 -26.43 13.45
CA ALA A 899 8.34 -26.65 13.26
C ALA A 899 9.02 -25.43 12.64
N GLN A 900 8.40 -24.82 11.62
CA GLN A 900 8.87 -23.61 10.97
C GLN A 900 8.90 -22.45 11.96
N TRP A 901 7.81 -22.24 12.70
CA TRP A 901 7.72 -21.17 13.70
C TRP A 901 8.80 -21.33 14.78
N GLU A 902 8.94 -22.53 15.35
CA GLU A 902 9.93 -22.77 16.41
C GLU A 902 11.36 -22.61 15.88
N SER A 903 11.63 -23.04 14.65
CA SER A 903 12.95 -22.91 14.02
C SER A 903 13.36 -21.44 13.82
N TYR A 904 12.44 -20.57 13.37
CA TYR A 904 12.73 -19.13 13.26
C TYR A 904 12.93 -18.45 14.62
N ARG A 905 12.11 -18.79 15.62
CA ARG A 905 12.24 -18.24 16.98
C ARG A 905 13.57 -18.67 17.60
N ALA A 906 13.88 -19.96 17.56
CA ALA A 906 15.11 -20.53 18.10
C ALA A 906 16.36 -19.95 17.40
N LEU A 907 16.32 -19.77 16.07
CA LEU A 907 17.39 -19.12 15.33
C LEU A 907 17.58 -17.66 15.77
N GLY A 908 16.50 -16.88 15.86
CA GLY A 908 16.55 -15.50 16.33
C GLY A 908 17.07 -15.39 17.76
N HIS A 909 16.67 -16.31 18.64
CA HIS A 909 17.14 -16.36 20.02
C HIS A 909 18.63 -16.69 20.12
N ALA A 910 19.09 -17.70 19.38
CA ALA A 910 20.50 -18.07 19.34
C ALA A 910 21.36 -16.90 18.82
N ILE A 911 20.92 -16.24 17.75
CA ILE A 911 21.61 -15.08 17.17
C ILE A 911 21.63 -13.89 18.13
N GLY A 912 20.49 -13.50 18.68
CA GLY A 912 20.41 -12.41 19.63
C GLY A 912 21.33 -12.64 20.84
N LYS A 913 21.35 -13.86 21.39
CA LYS A 913 22.17 -14.20 22.57
C LYS A 913 23.67 -14.09 22.28
N ARG A 914 24.10 -14.43 21.06
CA ARG A 914 25.52 -14.40 20.67
C ARG A 914 25.99 -12.99 20.29
N VAL A 915 25.15 -12.21 19.61
CA VAL A 915 25.49 -10.85 19.15
C VAL A 915 25.43 -9.84 20.29
N LEU A 916 24.42 -9.95 21.16
CA LEU A 916 24.13 -8.92 22.17
C LEU A 916 24.52 -9.35 23.58
N GLY A 917 24.85 -10.62 23.79
CA GLY A 917 25.31 -11.18 25.07
C GLY A 917 26.80 -11.50 25.12
N GLY A 918 27.29 -11.87 26.30
CA GLY A 918 28.65 -12.36 26.52
C GLY A 918 29.74 -11.34 26.19
N GLU A 919 30.90 -11.82 25.72
CA GLU A 919 32.04 -10.96 25.35
C GLU A 919 31.74 -10.05 24.14
N VAL A 920 30.94 -10.53 23.18
CA VAL A 920 30.60 -9.77 21.97
C VAL A 920 29.73 -8.58 22.33
N GLY A 921 28.65 -8.79 23.10
CA GLY A 921 27.79 -7.71 23.56
C GLY A 921 28.55 -6.69 24.42
N LYS A 922 29.46 -7.15 25.29
CA LYS A 922 30.33 -6.25 26.07
C LYS A 922 31.26 -5.42 25.18
N ALA A 923 31.88 -6.02 24.16
CA ALA A 923 32.74 -5.30 23.22
C ALA A 923 31.97 -4.35 22.30
N LEU A 924 30.69 -4.66 22.02
CA LEU A 924 29.81 -3.84 21.18
C LEU A 924 29.32 -2.59 21.92
N LEU A 925 29.06 -2.73 23.21
CA LEU A 925 28.49 -1.68 24.09
C LEU A 925 29.56 -0.92 24.90
N ALA A 926 30.82 -1.34 24.83
CA ALA A 926 31.98 -0.61 25.33
C ALA A 926 32.36 0.52 24.33
#